data_AF-A0A381N8T7-F1
#
_entry.id   AF-A0A381N8T7-F1
#
_cell.length_a   1.000
_cell.length_b   1.000
_cell.length_c   1.000
_cell.angle_alpha   90.00
_cell.angle_beta   90.00
_cell.angle_gamma   90.00
#
_symmetry.space_group_name_H-M   'P 1'
#
loop_
_entity.id
_entity.type
_entity.pdbx_description
1 polymer ?
#
loop_
_entity_poly.entity_id
_entity_poly.type
_entity_poly.pdbx_seq_one_letter_code
_entity_poly.pdbx_strand_id
1 'polypeptide(L)'
;MRSFYVFSLFFSFLSAQVYDLSIPENDTATYNYADFRIWLADSIDEFHGVYWFMHHNNGDSRDIVYDEGLREVSSRNDFILMGAHIFNMHMNSGIGDAVIAAMDSFAVISGHPEIENTPFFINGYSWGGQFGYHFTKWIPERVIGFITQKGGYHDTTHAGSAIEVPGYMFVAEDDLPYRIENLTGIFEDHRPLGAKWILAMEQGATHTEITDWNLLNTYFETVTDLRLPENLDMSQTVPLNILSDTIAWLGDRTTWEIGSWECYNDSVDSACWFPSRTVGEQWQTFVSEELETDTIACDLIYDSTYVYFTVGIHGADDGSNYVVATDNDELINQCREQLELPEEERVLHVNGSLDYGNGGFNQPWSWHIVPNEWVLAEMSIGVCNAPPEDVENNIDYWVNNVGQLCNWSSYIKDEIAGDMEGTWAWINGGYQSGIYTIGDTIHIWSDMDPGTTTFQAWTGDTSLLFDPSEWHTTFTMPDGDVQLYAHQDTVGPLIFDYELIQGVENPKNVYYKFPEDPSAIIFFFHGGNGNAEEIIERVEVGQFLQHAFEKGFGLIITESEDRTLGDPDNDGTTKWEINSWTVDGNTDIGNIQALIDTFTFRGNMDQQSPIYSVGVSNGGNFSSIVAHALNLNAAAMYSSQGNPPEFYQLTDTPTIFCPAKYDPALGGGNWAAHMNFDTLQYRGIPSVFYELDRSPAYPQRFARVPGIDISLSNEIFNEFQSMGFIDNNHYFVVLDDSIQHQYMADPDMFSVLSTLNISTVRHILDQIKVMTADHSFFADFNQRVLTFFVEHSNGPDFWQQEEIPQGYKYMMGSAPDGQVLAAGTNPNGGTLSLYYSGDEGSSWTILPIPNNPAPTIQDVVLSSDGQIYLADLAYGVFYSDNYGQTWTDIGEFTPEGCASFGLHSSGVIFAGLTYTGIGYIHRSENNGATWEAIPLPDYNSNYAVEHIQFNSQGHIFLGTINGMYRSTDMGQTWEQCNAGLNGIQIYTMTINDQDHIYVLTTLPGSFDGYYRSTDNGNSWEALDWVQNIDHALDIIGVGGCIYVINDQTIMLSDDEGQAWSEISTGLNPDEMYFIGGDLELTPSGYLYAGAKYVHRSIHEVSTTILDIAQINLPERSNFKLYPAYPNPFNPMTKLHYNLPENDRVTITIYDMVGRVVKNIMNMNQTAGYHSIRWNATNYAGQPVPAGPYFYSIEAGNFRQTRKIMLLK
;
A
#
# COMPACT_ATOMS: atom_id res chain seq x y z
N MET A 1 -45.77 53.91 -50.92
CA MET A 1 -47.15 54.38 -50.62
C MET A 1 -48.07 53.17 -50.67
N ARG A 2 -48.66 52.80 -49.52
CA ARG A 2 -49.86 51.96 -49.32
C ARG A 2 -49.84 50.45 -49.69
N SER A 3 -49.79 49.63 -48.64
CA SER A 3 -50.93 48.86 -48.09
C SER A 3 -51.60 47.69 -48.86
N PHE A 4 -51.55 46.51 -48.21
CA PHE A 4 -52.58 45.47 -47.98
C PHE A 4 -52.81 44.28 -48.95
N TYR A 5 -52.37 43.10 -48.45
CA TYR A 5 -52.96 41.73 -48.38
C TYR A 5 -54.23 41.35 -49.17
N VAL A 6 -54.30 40.09 -49.66
CA VAL A 6 -55.14 38.98 -49.07
C VAL A 6 -54.76 37.59 -49.63
N PHE A 7 -54.71 36.66 -48.68
CA PHE A 7 -54.61 35.19 -48.63
C PHE A 7 -55.32 34.31 -49.68
N SER A 8 -54.74 33.12 -49.88
CA SER A 8 -55.42 31.81 -49.98
C SER A 8 -54.40 30.73 -49.60
N LEU A 9 -54.30 30.35 -48.31
CA LEU A 9 -54.81 29.09 -47.75
C LEU A 9 -54.38 27.83 -48.52
N PHE A 10 -53.20 27.31 -48.18
CA PHE A 10 -52.99 25.87 -48.07
C PHE A 10 -52.90 25.55 -46.58
N PHE A 11 -53.92 24.89 -46.05
CA PHE A 11 -53.75 24.08 -44.85
C PHE A 11 -52.83 22.92 -45.26
N SER A 12 -51.56 22.97 -44.89
CA SER A 12 -50.85 21.75 -44.56
C SER A 12 -51.30 21.40 -43.15
N PHE A 13 -52.09 20.34 -43.01
CA PHE A 13 -52.11 19.60 -41.76
C PHE A 13 -50.66 19.14 -41.54
N LEU A 14 -49.94 19.83 -40.67
CA LEU A 14 -48.62 19.41 -40.21
C LEU A 14 -48.88 18.15 -39.37
N SER A 15 -48.38 17.03 -39.88
CA SER A 15 -48.40 15.76 -39.19
C SER A 15 -47.01 15.56 -38.58
N ALA A 16 -46.98 15.29 -37.28
CA ALA A 16 -45.75 15.01 -36.55
C ALA A 16 -44.84 14.04 -37.31
N GLN A 17 -43.54 14.30 -37.28
CA GLN A 17 -42.58 13.67 -38.18
C GLN A 17 -41.81 12.57 -37.46
N VAL A 18 -41.83 11.37 -38.04
CA VAL A 18 -41.11 10.19 -37.57
C VAL A 18 -39.97 9.93 -38.54
N TYR A 19 -38.76 9.78 -37.99
CA TYR A 19 -37.55 9.52 -38.76
C TYR A 19 -36.95 8.18 -38.36
N ASP A 20 -36.57 7.38 -39.35
CA ASP A 20 -35.87 6.12 -39.17
C ASP A 20 -34.45 6.24 -39.73
N LEU A 21 -33.49 5.68 -39.00
CA LEU A 21 -32.09 5.66 -39.40
C LEU A 21 -31.43 4.35 -38.98
N SER A 22 -30.56 3.82 -39.84
CA SER A 22 -29.70 2.68 -39.53
C SER A 22 -28.25 3.10 -39.70
N ILE A 23 -27.42 2.85 -38.69
CA ILE A 23 -25.98 3.12 -38.75
C ILE A 23 -25.24 1.81 -39.05
N PRO A 24 -24.53 1.70 -40.20
CA PRO A 24 -23.76 0.52 -40.53
C PRO A 24 -22.46 0.46 -39.72
N GLU A 25 -21.99 -0.76 -39.45
CA GLU A 25 -20.69 -0.99 -38.81
C GLU A 25 -19.53 -0.37 -39.62
N ASN A 26 -18.52 0.12 -38.91
CA ASN A 26 -17.22 0.49 -39.46
C ASN A 26 -16.19 -0.64 -39.21
N ASP A 27 -14.96 -0.49 -39.71
CA ASP A 27 -13.91 -1.53 -39.68
C ASP A 27 -13.50 -1.98 -38.26
N THR A 28 -13.90 -1.26 -37.21
CA THR A 28 -13.57 -1.52 -35.80
C THR A 28 -14.77 -1.88 -34.93
N ALA A 29 -15.99 -1.72 -35.45
CA ALA A 29 -17.23 -1.96 -34.71
C ALA A 29 -17.68 -3.43 -34.79
N THR A 30 -18.39 -3.91 -33.77
CA THR A 30 -18.89 -5.30 -33.67
C THR A 30 -20.34 -5.38 -33.16
N TYR A 31 -21.13 -4.31 -33.36
CA TYR A 31 -22.50 -4.23 -32.86
C TYR A 31 -23.55 -4.90 -33.76
N ASN A 32 -23.18 -5.41 -34.93
CA ASN A 32 -23.95 -5.99 -36.04
C ASN A 32 -24.99 -5.07 -36.68
N TYR A 33 -25.91 -4.52 -35.90
CA TYR A 33 -26.91 -3.55 -36.36
C TYR A 33 -27.27 -2.56 -35.26
N ALA A 34 -27.52 -1.31 -35.66
CA ALA A 34 -28.02 -0.23 -34.82
C ALA A 34 -29.06 0.57 -35.61
N ASP A 35 -30.33 0.31 -35.32
CA ASP A 35 -31.46 1.01 -35.93
C ASP A 35 -32.11 1.94 -34.90
N PHE A 36 -32.41 3.16 -35.30
CA PHE A 36 -32.98 4.20 -34.46
C PHE A 36 -34.24 4.77 -35.10
N ARG A 37 -35.20 5.16 -34.27
CA ARG A 37 -36.36 5.93 -34.67
C ARG A 37 -36.61 7.06 -33.69
N ILE A 38 -36.81 8.27 -34.21
CA ILE A 38 -37.20 9.44 -33.42
C ILE A 38 -38.55 9.98 -33.86
N TRP A 39 -39.23 10.63 -32.93
CA TRP A 39 -40.42 11.45 -33.17
C TRP A 39 -40.18 12.88 -32.72
N LEU A 40 -40.51 13.82 -33.59
CA LEU A 40 -40.42 15.26 -33.36
C LEU A 40 -41.83 15.85 -33.35
N ALA A 41 -42.14 16.64 -32.32
CA ALA A 41 -43.41 17.33 -32.23
C ALA A 41 -43.38 18.59 -33.12
N ASP A 42 -44.40 18.78 -33.96
CA ASP A 42 -44.48 19.95 -34.85
C ASP A 42 -44.69 21.29 -34.10
N SER A 43 -45.00 21.23 -32.80
CA SER A 43 -45.23 22.39 -31.95
C SER A 43 -43.97 22.97 -31.33
N ILE A 44 -42.83 22.29 -31.47
CA ILE A 44 -41.55 22.66 -30.85
C ILE A 44 -40.68 23.30 -31.93
N ASP A 45 -40.20 24.52 -31.66
CA ASP A 45 -39.31 25.26 -32.57
C ASP A 45 -37.82 24.90 -32.34
N GLU A 46 -37.44 24.51 -31.12
CA GLU A 46 -36.08 24.12 -30.71
C GLU A 46 -36.18 23.01 -29.64
N PHE A 47 -35.43 21.92 -29.81
CA PHE A 47 -35.46 20.77 -28.88
C PHE A 47 -34.35 20.86 -27.84
N HIS A 48 -34.68 20.61 -26.57
CA HIS A 48 -33.75 20.77 -25.44
C HIS A 48 -33.13 19.46 -24.94
N GLY A 49 -33.62 18.30 -25.41
CA GLY A 49 -33.11 16.99 -24.99
C GLY A 49 -33.75 15.82 -25.73
N VAL A 50 -33.23 14.62 -25.47
CA VAL A 50 -33.75 13.35 -25.99
C VAL A 50 -34.27 12.49 -24.85
N TYR A 51 -35.56 12.19 -24.86
CA TYR A 51 -36.13 11.13 -24.04
C TYR A 51 -35.95 9.80 -24.77
N TRP A 52 -35.01 8.99 -24.32
CA TRP A 52 -34.67 7.73 -24.96
C TRP A 52 -35.17 6.54 -24.15
N PHE A 53 -36.13 5.82 -24.72
CA PHE A 53 -36.59 4.56 -24.15
C PHE A 53 -35.92 3.34 -24.82
N MET A 54 -35.45 2.39 -24.00
CA MET A 54 -34.71 1.19 -24.44
C MET A 54 -35.31 -0.11 -23.88
N HIS A 55 -35.62 -1.06 -24.75
CA HIS A 55 -36.16 -2.38 -24.38
C HIS A 55 -35.06 -3.43 -24.04
N HIS A 56 -35.50 -4.63 -23.66
CA HIS A 56 -34.66 -5.79 -23.38
C HIS A 56 -33.85 -6.29 -24.59
N ASN A 57 -32.96 -7.28 -24.38
CA ASN A 57 -32.07 -7.82 -25.42
C ASN A 57 -32.85 -8.30 -26.65
N ASN A 58 -32.36 -7.97 -27.86
CA ASN A 58 -33.02 -8.19 -29.15
C ASN A 58 -34.45 -7.63 -29.24
N GLY A 59 -34.84 -6.72 -28.32
CA GLY A 59 -36.09 -5.99 -28.38
C GLY A 59 -35.99 -4.81 -29.34
N ASP A 60 -37.08 -4.51 -30.04
CA ASP A 60 -37.19 -3.35 -30.92
C ASP A 60 -38.08 -2.31 -30.23
N SER A 61 -37.47 -1.26 -29.68
CA SER A 61 -38.18 -0.16 -29.02
C SER A 61 -38.54 0.98 -29.95
N ARG A 62 -38.27 0.89 -31.26
CA ARG A 62 -38.57 1.98 -32.19
C ARG A 62 -40.06 2.32 -32.24
N ASP A 63 -40.95 1.38 -31.94
CA ASP A 63 -42.39 1.66 -31.90
C ASP A 63 -42.82 2.48 -30.66
N ILE A 64 -41.94 2.72 -29.68
CA ILE A 64 -42.22 3.57 -28.52
C ILE A 64 -42.54 5.00 -28.93
N VAL A 65 -42.03 5.45 -30.09
CA VAL A 65 -42.30 6.78 -30.61
C VAL A 65 -43.76 7.00 -30.97
N TYR A 66 -44.62 5.97 -30.91
CA TYR A 66 -46.06 6.04 -31.11
C TYR A 66 -46.87 6.06 -29.80
N ASP A 67 -46.22 5.92 -28.64
CA ASP A 67 -46.89 5.98 -27.34
C ASP A 67 -47.44 7.40 -27.08
N GLU A 68 -48.74 7.50 -26.78
CA GLU A 68 -49.40 8.80 -26.63
C GLU A 68 -48.97 9.52 -25.34
N GLY A 69 -48.67 8.77 -24.26
CA GLY A 69 -48.28 9.34 -22.98
C GLY A 69 -46.85 9.90 -23.02
N LEU A 70 -45.91 9.13 -23.58
CA LEU A 70 -44.52 9.58 -23.74
C LEU A 70 -44.40 10.72 -24.74
N ARG A 71 -45.25 10.77 -25.78
CA ARG A 71 -45.34 11.93 -26.67
C ARG A 71 -45.82 13.18 -25.95
N GLU A 72 -46.81 13.06 -25.07
CA GLU A 72 -47.31 14.18 -24.26
C GLU A 72 -46.22 14.73 -23.33
N VAL A 73 -45.54 13.84 -22.61
CA VAL A 73 -44.45 14.21 -21.69
C VAL A 73 -43.27 14.80 -22.46
N SER A 74 -42.83 14.18 -23.56
CA SER A 74 -41.72 14.70 -24.37
C SER A 74 -42.08 16.06 -24.98
N SER A 75 -43.30 16.21 -25.50
CA SER A 75 -43.72 17.49 -26.10
C SER A 75 -43.89 18.61 -25.08
N ARG A 76 -44.25 18.31 -23.83
CA ARG A 76 -44.42 19.30 -22.76
C ARG A 76 -43.07 19.85 -22.27
N ASN A 77 -42.02 19.05 -22.38
CA ASN A 77 -40.69 19.38 -21.89
C ASN A 77 -39.72 19.78 -23.03
N ASP A 78 -40.21 19.96 -24.26
CA ASP A 78 -39.42 20.26 -25.47
C ASP A 78 -38.40 19.18 -25.87
N PHE A 79 -38.73 17.90 -25.67
CA PHE A 79 -37.86 16.74 -25.90
C PHE A 79 -38.22 15.93 -27.14
N ILE A 80 -37.19 15.31 -27.71
CA ILE A 80 -37.27 14.32 -28.78
C ILE A 80 -37.59 12.97 -28.16
N LEU A 81 -38.58 12.25 -28.69
CA LEU A 81 -38.85 10.87 -28.26
C LEU A 81 -38.10 9.89 -29.15
N MET A 82 -37.25 9.05 -28.56
CA MET A 82 -36.39 8.12 -29.27
C MET A 82 -36.59 6.67 -28.82
N GLY A 83 -36.58 5.74 -29.78
CA GLY A 83 -36.47 4.31 -29.56
C GLY A 83 -35.40 3.69 -30.47
N ALA A 84 -34.89 2.52 -30.09
CA ALA A 84 -33.83 1.83 -30.84
C ALA A 84 -34.02 0.31 -30.91
N HIS A 85 -33.34 -0.28 -31.89
CA HIS A 85 -33.18 -1.73 -32.06
C HIS A 85 -31.70 -2.01 -32.30
N ILE A 86 -31.04 -2.51 -31.26
CA ILE A 86 -29.58 -2.72 -31.20
C ILE A 86 -29.32 -4.18 -30.82
N PHE A 87 -28.36 -4.81 -31.48
CA PHE A 87 -28.00 -6.20 -31.17
C PHE A 87 -27.01 -6.32 -30.00
N ASN A 88 -25.80 -5.79 -30.16
CA ASN A 88 -24.76 -5.85 -29.15
C ASN A 88 -24.61 -4.47 -28.50
N MET A 89 -25.15 -4.37 -27.28
CA MET A 89 -25.31 -3.14 -26.51
C MET A 89 -24.08 -2.81 -25.63
N HIS A 90 -22.98 -3.56 -25.72
CA HIS A 90 -21.77 -3.27 -24.95
C HIS A 90 -21.02 -2.07 -25.53
N MET A 91 -20.58 -1.13 -24.69
CA MET A 91 -19.90 0.09 -25.14
C MET A 91 -18.66 -0.19 -26.00
N ASN A 92 -17.89 -1.23 -25.65
CA ASN A 92 -16.69 -1.66 -26.40
C ASN A 92 -16.97 -2.20 -27.82
N SER A 93 -18.25 -2.39 -28.19
CA SER A 93 -18.62 -2.78 -29.56
C SER A 93 -18.60 -1.62 -30.56
N GLY A 94 -18.41 -0.38 -30.08
CA GLY A 94 -18.53 0.85 -30.87
C GLY A 94 -19.96 1.39 -30.96
N ILE A 95 -20.88 0.90 -30.13
CA ILE A 95 -22.30 1.31 -30.16
C ILE A 95 -22.51 2.75 -29.69
N GLY A 96 -21.69 3.26 -28.76
CA GLY A 96 -21.75 4.66 -28.32
C GLY A 96 -21.53 5.63 -29.49
N ASP A 97 -20.48 5.40 -30.28
CA ASP A 97 -20.18 6.19 -31.48
C ASP A 97 -21.32 6.13 -32.51
N ALA A 98 -21.98 4.98 -32.64
CA ALA A 98 -23.11 4.81 -33.55
C ALA A 98 -24.34 5.63 -33.12
N VAL A 99 -24.57 5.82 -31.82
CA VAL A 99 -25.65 6.68 -31.30
C VAL A 99 -25.36 8.14 -31.60
N ILE A 100 -24.12 8.60 -31.38
CA ILE A 100 -23.73 9.99 -31.70
C ILE A 100 -23.85 10.25 -33.21
N ALA A 101 -23.35 9.34 -34.05
CA ALA A 101 -23.50 9.45 -35.50
C ALA A 101 -24.98 9.43 -35.96
N ALA A 102 -25.85 8.75 -35.21
CA ALA A 102 -27.29 8.79 -35.46
C ALA A 102 -27.88 10.16 -35.16
N MET A 103 -27.46 10.83 -34.08
CA MET A 103 -27.94 12.18 -33.75
C MET A 103 -27.49 13.21 -34.80
N ASP A 104 -26.24 13.17 -35.24
CA ASP A 104 -25.72 14.03 -36.32
C ASP A 104 -26.55 13.86 -37.60
N SER A 105 -26.87 12.61 -37.93
CA SER A 105 -27.67 12.28 -39.10
C SER A 105 -29.12 12.74 -38.94
N PHE A 106 -29.72 12.59 -37.76
CA PHE A 106 -31.06 13.09 -37.45
C PHE A 106 -31.14 14.61 -37.56
N ALA A 107 -30.12 15.33 -37.09
CA ALA A 107 -30.03 16.79 -37.22
C ALA A 107 -30.10 17.22 -38.69
N VAL A 108 -29.37 16.53 -39.56
CA VAL A 108 -29.34 16.81 -41.01
C VAL A 108 -30.66 16.45 -41.70
N ILE A 109 -31.24 15.27 -41.43
CA ILE A 109 -32.42 14.80 -42.18
C ILE A 109 -33.73 15.44 -41.70
N SER A 110 -33.79 15.86 -40.44
CA SER A 110 -34.96 16.55 -39.88
C SER A 110 -34.94 18.06 -40.14
N GLY A 111 -33.76 18.63 -40.41
CA GLY A 111 -33.59 20.07 -40.56
C GLY A 111 -33.48 20.83 -39.23
N HIS A 112 -33.26 20.11 -38.13
CA HIS A 112 -33.06 20.62 -36.78
C HIS A 112 -31.59 20.46 -36.37
N PRO A 113 -30.70 21.43 -36.66
CA PRO A 113 -29.27 21.34 -36.35
C PRO A 113 -28.98 21.19 -34.84
N GLU A 114 -29.88 21.66 -33.97
CA GLU A 114 -29.75 21.57 -32.52
C GLU A 114 -29.69 20.12 -31.99
N ILE A 115 -30.24 19.14 -32.73
CA ILE A 115 -30.31 17.73 -32.31
C ILE A 115 -28.91 17.16 -32.04
N GLU A 116 -27.90 17.58 -32.79
CA GLU A 116 -26.49 17.15 -32.64
C GLU A 116 -25.98 17.31 -31.19
N ASN A 117 -26.40 18.39 -30.53
CA ASN A 117 -25.93 18.80 -29.22
C ASN A 117 -26.88 18.47 -28.07
N THR A 118 -28.06 17.91 -28.37
CA THR A 118 -29.06 17.59 -27.34
C THR A 118 -28.52 16.54 -26.34
N PRO A 119 -28.70 16.75 -25.04
CA PRO A 119 -28.39 15.75 -24.02
C PRO A 119 -29.49 14.67 -23.93
N PHE A 120 -29.15 13.52 -23.34
CA PHE A 120 -30.02 12.36 -23.22
C PHE A 120 -30.60 12.20 -21.81
N PHE A 121 -31.87 11.84 -21.75
CA PHE A 121 -32.47 11.19 -20.59
C PHE A 121 -32.83 9.74 -20.98
N ILE A 122 -32.27 8.76 -20.30
CA ILE A 122 -32.37 7.35 -20.74
C ILE A 122 -33.27 6.56 -19.79
N ASN A 123 -34.33 5.96 -20.32
CA ASN A 123 -35.19 5.03 -19.58
C ASN A 123 -35.05 3.62 -20.15
N GLY A 124 -34.34 2.75 -19.43
CA GLY A 124 -33.95 1.44 -19.90
C GLY A 124 -34.59 0.29 -19.12
N TYR A 125 -35.18 -0.68 -19.83
CA TYR A 125 -35.73 -1.91 -19.26
C TYR A 125 -34.87 -3.15 -19.59
N SER A 126 -34.57 -3.95 -18.56
CA SER A 126 -33.75 -5.16 -18.64
C SER A 126 -32.36 -4.87 -19.23
N TRP A 127 -32.02 -5.41 -20.40
CA TRP A 127 -30.77 -5.05 -21.09
C TRP A 127 -30.71 -3.59 -21.54
N GLY A 128 -31.86 -2.94 -21.78
CA GLY A 128 -31.92 -1.50 -21.98
C GLY A 128 -31.47 -0.73 -20.73
N GLY A 129 -31.73 -1.26 -19.53
CA GLY A 129 -31.25 -0.71 -18.26
C GLY A 129 -29.74 -0.87 -18.09
N GLN A 130 -29.19 -2.02 -18.52
CA GLN A 130 -27.73 -2.23 -18.59
C GLN A 130 -27.07 -1.22 -19.54
N PHE A 131 -27.63 -1.07 -20.73
CA PHE A 131 -27.17 -0.10 -21.71
C PHE A 131 -27.23 1.33 -21.17
N GLY A 132 -28.34 1.74 -20.54
CA GLY A 132 -28.50 3.10 -20.02
C GLY A 132 -27.43 3.46 -18.99
N TYR A 133 -27.13 2.54 -18.07
CA TYR A 133 -26.04 2.72 -17.11
C TYR A 133 -24.66 2.77 -17.79
N HIS A 134 -24.36 1.85 -18.72
CA HIS A 134 -23.05 1.85 -19.41
C HIS A 134 -22.83 3.04 -20.33
N PHE A 135 -23.89 3.49 -21.01
CA PHE A 135 -23.84 4.69 -21.85
C PHE A 135 -23.61 5.95 -21.00
N THR A 136 -24.26 6.02 -19.82
CA THR A 136 -24.01 7.10 -18.85
C THR A 136 -22.58 7.08 -18.33
N LYS A 137 -22.02 5.90 -18.06
CA LYS A 137 -20.60 5.75 -17.70
C LYS A 137 -19.64 6.15 -18.82
N TRP A 138 -20.05 5.98 -20.08
CA TRP A 138 -19.20 6.29 -21.25
C TRP A 138 -19.14 7.79 -21.57
N ILE A 139 -20.26 8.51 -21.45
CA ILE A 139 -20.34 9.94 -21.80
C ILE A 139 -21.23 10.74 -20.82
N PRO A 140 -20.86 10.80 -19.51
CA PRO A 140 -21.71 11.34 -18.46
C PRO A 140 -22.13 12.82 -18.68
N GLU A 141 -21.28 13.61 -19.33
CA GLU A 141 -21.54 15.01 -19.67
C GLU A 141 -22.69 15.22 -20.67
N ARG A 142 -23.09 14.16 -21.40
CA ARG A 142 -24.24 14.17 -22.33
C ARG A 142 -25.51 13.60 -21.72
N VAL A 143 -25.54 13.26 -20.43
CA VAL A 143 -26.70 12.61 -19.79
C VAL A 143 -27.30 13.47 -18.67
N ILE A 144 -28.57 13.85 -18.87
CA ILE A 144 -29.38 14.59 -17.88
C ILE A 144 -29.64 13.72 -16.66
N GLY A 145 -30.10 12.49 -16.89
CA GLY A 145 -30.41 11.49 -15.88
C GLY A 145 -30.74 10.14 -16.54
N PHE A 146 -30.79 9.07 -15.75
CA PHE A 146 -31.11 7.74 -16.25
C PHE A 146 -32.00 6.92 -15.31
N ILE A 147 -32.76 6.00 -15.89
CA ILE A 147 -33.57 5.01 -15.20
C ILE A 147 -33.12 3.62 -15.67
N THR A 148 -32.78 2.75 -14.73
CA THR A 148 -32.48 1.34 -15.00
C THR A 148 -33.52 0.46 -14.32
N GLN A 149 -34.29 -0.27 -15.12
CA GLN A 149 -35.33 -1.17 -14.64
C GLN A 149 -34.89 -2.63 -14.79
N LYS A 150 -34.62 -3.31 -13.67
CA LYS A 150 -34.42 -4.77 -13.57
C LYS A 150 -33.29 -5.30 -14.47
N GLY A 151 -32.24 -4.50 -14.68
CA GLY A 151 -31.02 -4.92 -15.38
C GLY A 151 -30.29 -6.06 -14.66
N GLY A 152 -29.63 -6.93 -15.42
CA GLY A 152 -29.06 -8.17 -14.85
C GLY A 152 -27.54 -8.35 -14.88
N TYR A 153 -26.80 -7.49 -15.58
CA TYR A 153 -25.35 -7.64 -15.74
C TYR A 153 -24.78 -6.27 -16.07
N HIS A 154 -24.36 -5.57 -15.03
CA HIS A 154 -23.76 -4.26 -15.11
C HIS A 154 -22.26 -4.37 -14.79
N ASP A 155 -21.49 -3.46 -15.36
CA ASP A 155 -20.11 -3.23 -14.98
C ASP A 155 -20.07 -2.66 -13.56
N THR A 156 -19.54 -3.43 -12.61
CA THR A 156 -19.44 -3.07 -11.19
C THR A 156 -18.16 -2.30 -10.87
N THR A 157 -17.30 -2.01 -11.85
CA THR A 157 -16.14 -1.14 -11.63
C THR A 157 -16.59 0.30 -11.43
N HIS A 158 -15.77 1.09 -10.73
CA HIS A 158 -16.07 2.47 -10.35
C HIS A 158 -16.68 3.29 -11.50
N ALA A 159 -17.82 3.94 -11.23
CA ALA A 159 -18.61 4.66 -12.24
C ALA A 159 -17.99 6.00 -12.68
N GLY A 160 -16.94 6.49 -12.02
CA GLY A 160 -16.28 7.76 -12.37
C GLY A 160 -17.26 8.93 -12.31
N SER A 161 -17.18 9.87 -13.25
CA SER A 161 -18.05 11.06 -13.29
C SER A 161 -19.55 10.75 -13.48
N ALA A 162 -19.94 9.50 -13.76
CA ALA A 162 -21.35 9.11 -13.85
C ALA A 162 -22.08 9.09 -12.49
N ILE A 163 -21.35 9.12 -11.36
CA ILE A 163 -21.97 9.27 -10.03
C ILE A 163 -22.71 10.61 -9.88
N GLU A 164 -22.28 11.63 -10.63
CA GLU A 164 -22.88 12.97 -10.64
C GLU A 164 -24.16 13.05 -11.49
N VAL A 165 -24.45 12.01 -12.26
CA VAL A 165 -25.66 11.92 -13.09
C VAL A 165 -26.77 11.30 -12.24
N PRO A 166 -27.89 12.00 -12.02
CA PRO A 166 -29.01 11.43 -11.26
C PRO A 166 -29.51 10.13 -11.87
N GLY A 167 -29.62 9.09 -11.04
CA GLY A 167 -29.97 7.73 -11.46
C GLY A 167 -31.11 7.14 -10.64
N TYR A 168 -32.08 6.49 -11.30
CA TYR A 168 -33.15 5.75 -10.62
C TYR A 168 -33.08 4.26 -10.97
N MET A 169 -32.70 3.44 -10.00
CA MET A 169 -32.52 2.00 -10.12
C MET A 169 -33.70 1.23 -9.53
N PHE A 170 -34.38 0.44 -10.36
CA PHE A 170 -35.48 -0.41 -9.94
C PHE A 170 -35.07 -1.89 -9.94
N VAL A 171 -35.31 -2.56 -8.82
CA VAL A 171 -35.24 -4.03 -8.66
C VAL A 171 -36.62 -4.58 -8.35
N ALA A 172 -36.85 -5.88 -8.58
CA ALA A 172 -38.11 -6.55 -8.30
C ALA A 172 -37.90 -7.66 -7.26
N GLU A 173 -38.78 -7.73 -6.26
CA GLU A 173 -38.66 -8.68 -5.14
C GLU A 173 -38.59 -10.15 -5.60
N ASP A 174 -39.41 -10.52 -6.59
CA ASP A 174 -39.50 -11.89 -7.14
C ASP A 174 -38.67 -12.08 -8.43
N ASP A 175 -37.71 -11.19 -8.73
CA ASP A 175 -36.75 -11.38 -9.83
C ASP A 175 -35.61 -12.34 -9.45
N LEU A 176 -34.77 -12.72 -10.42
CA LEU A 176 -33.64 -13.61 -10.19
C LEU A 176 -32.61 -12.93 -9.26
N PRO A 177 -32.08 -13.64 -8.23
CA PRO A 177 -31.20 -13.05 -7.21
C PRO A 177 -30.03 -12.25 -7.77
N TYR A 178 -29.36 -12.74 -8.82
CA TYR A 178 -28.22 -12.04 -9.43
C TYR A 178 -28.58 -10.67 -10.01
N ARG A 179 -29.84 -10.44 -10.43
CA ARG A 179 -30.29 -9.12 -10.94
C ARG A 179 -30.49 -8.13 -9.81
N ILE A 180 -31.03 -8.62 -8.69
CA ILE A 180 -31.23 -7.85 -7.48
C ILE A 180 -29.86 -7.50 -6.89
N GLU A 181 -29.00 -8.49 -6.68
CA GLU A 181 -27.66 -8.34 -6.10
C GLU A 181 -26.76 -7.43 -6.94
N ASN A 182 -26.79 -7.54 -8.27
CA ASN A 182 -25.91 -6.74 -9.12
C ASN A 182 -26.27 -5.24 -9.15
N LEU A 183 -27.56 -4.89 -9.26
CA LEU A 183 -27.99 -3.49 -9.21
C LEU A 183 -27.92 -2.92 -7.79
N THR A 184 -28.26 -3.70 -6.77
CA THR A 184 -28.13 -3.29 -5.37
C THR A 184 -26.66 -3.07 -5.01
N GLY A 185 -25.77 -3.96 -5.42
CA GLY A 185 -24.33 -3.81 -5.20
C GLY A 185 -23.76 -2.56 -5.84
N ILE A 186 -24.15 -2.25 -7.09
CA ILE A 186 -23.73 -0.98 -7.73
C ILE A 186 -24.18 0.23 -6.93
N PHE A 187 -25.43 0.23 -6.46
CA PHE A 187 -25.90 1.31 -5.59
C PHE A 187 -25.08 1.40 -4.31
N GLU A 188 -24.86 0.28 -3.61
CA GLU A 188 -24.16 0.22 -2.32
C GLU A 188 -22.68 0.57 -2.43
N ASP A 189 -22.02 0.22 -3.54
CA ASP A 189 -20.61 0.52 -3.79
C ASP A 189 -20.37 2.01 -4.14
N HIS A 190 -21.38 2.71 -4.66
CA HIS A 190 -21.22 4.07 -5.19
C HIS A 190 -21.97 5.14 -4.40
N ARG A 191 -23.00 4.79 -3.62
CA ARG A 191 -23.69 5.77 -2.77
C ARG A 191 -22.78 6.42 -1.71
N PRO A 192 -21.84 5.70 -1.05
CA PRO A 192 -20.82 6.31 -0.18
C PRO A 192 -19.81 7.19 -0.92
N LEU A 193 -19.76 7.09 -2.25
CA LEU A 193 -18.89 7.91 -3.11
C LEU A 193 -19.60 9.19 -3.57
N GLY A 194 -20.82 9.47 -3.09
CA GLY A 194 -21.61 10.65 -3.46
C GLY A 194 -22.57 10.43 -4.62
N ALA A 195 -22.83 9.19 -5.04
CA ALA A 195 -23.70 8.95 -6.19
C ALA A 195 -25.15 9.44 -5.96
N LYS A 196 -25.67 10.24 -6.90
CA LYS A 196 -27.02 10.86 -6.85
C LYS A 196 -28.11 9.88 -7.26
N TRP A 197 -28.13 8.72 -6.62
CA TRP A 197 -28.91 7.57 -7.06
C TRP A 197 -30.02 7.20 -6.08
N ILE A 198 -31.08 6.62 -6.64
CA ILE A 198 -32.23 6.07 -5.94
C ILE A 198 -32.26 4.57 -6.21
N LEU A 199 -32.44 3.76 -5.16
CA LEU A 199 -32.77 2.34 -5.30
C LEU A 199 -34.21 2.10 -4.82
N ALA A 200 -35.04 1.51 -5.68
CA ALA A 200 -36.41 1.12 -5.32
C ALA A 200 -36.66 -0.36 -5.62
N MET A 201 -37.27 -1.04 -4.66
CA MET A 201 -37.70 -2.42 -4.80
C MET A 201 -39.21 -2.47 -5.02
N GLU A 202 -39.63 -3.01 -6.18
CA GLU A 202 -41.03 -3.26 -6.48
C GLU A 202 -41.47 -4.58 -5.81
N GLN A 203 -42.37 -4.48 -4.84
CA GLN A 203 -42.87 -5.59 -4.02
C GLN A 203 -43.73 -6.55 -4.86
N GLY A 204 -43.58 -7.87 -4.65
CA GLY A 204 -44.37 -8.92 -5.32
C GLY A 204 -44.28 -8.95 -6.85
N ALA A 205 -43.35 -8.20 -7.45
CA ALA A 205 -43.17 -8.11 -8.88
C ALA A 205 -42.06 -9.03 -9.38
N THR A 206 -42.26 -9.59 -10.58
CA THR A 206 -41.23 -10.37 -11.30
C THR A 206 -40.52 -9.47 -12.32
N HIS A 207 -39.82 -10.07 -13.29
CA HIS A 207 -39.10 -9.36 -14.34
C HIS A 207 -40.03 -8.65 -15.37
N THR A 208 -40.75 -7.62 -14.94
CA THR A 208 -41.71 -6.81 -15.73
C THR A 208 -41.29 -5.33 -15.79
N GLU A 209 -41.77 -4.58 -16.77
CA GLU A 209 -41.53 -3.12 -16.81
C GLU A 209 -42.32 -2.40 -15.70
N ILE A 210 -41.79 -1.28 -15.19
CA ILE A 210 -42.49 -0.42 -14.22
C ILE A 210 -43.64 0.30 -14.92
N THR A 211 -44.85 0.20 -14.38
CA THR A 211 -46.05 0.80 -14.97
C THR A 211 -46.54 2.07 -14.24
N ASP A 212 -45.85 2.48 -13.17
CA ASP A 212 -46.16 3.73 -12.47
C ASP A 212 -45.58 4.94 -13.24
N TRP A 213 -46.31 5.35 -14.28
CA TRP A 213 -45.91 6.48 -15.12
C TRP A 213 -45.85 7.79 -14.36
N ASN A 214 -46.62 7.96 -13.27
CA ASN A 214 -46.57 9.20 -12.50
C ASN A 214 -45.23 9.33 -11.77
N LEU A 215 -44.75 8.25 -11.17
CA LEU A 215 -43.42 8.17 -10.56
C LEU A 215 -42.30 8.45 -11.56
N LEU A 216 -42.32 7.76 -12.70
CA LEU A 216 -41.28 7.89 -13.73
C LEU A 216 -41.24 9.30 -14.34
N ASN A 217 -42.42 9.88 -14.61
CA ASN A 217 -42.52 11.22 -15.20
C ASN A 217 -42.13 12.32 -14.20
N THR A 218 -42.56 12.21 -12.94
CA THR A 218 -42.21 13.20 -11.90
C THR A 218 -40.68 13.26 -11.72
N TYR A 219 -40.02 12.10 -11.71
CA TYR A 219 -38.57 12.04 -11.65
C TYR A 219 -37.90 12.66 -12.88
N PHE A 220 -38.34 12.29 -14.08
CA PHE A 220 -37.83 12.85 -15.33
C PHE A 220 -37.93 14.39 -15.35
N GLU A 221 -39.09 14.94 -15.03
CA GLU A 221 -39.34 16.39 -15.06
C GLU A 221 -38.49 17.11 -14.01
N THR A 222 -38.44 16.59 -12.77
CA THR A 222 -37.63 17.18 -11.69
C THR A 222 -36.15 17.22 -12.04
N VAL A 223 -35.59 16.11 -12.55
CA VAL A 223 -34.18 16.04 -12.92
C VAL A 223 -33.87 16.93 -14.12
N THR A 224 -34.79 17.03 -15.08
CA THR A 224 -34.64 17.88 -16.25
C THR A 224 -34.58 19.36 -15.86
N ASP A 225 -35.52 19.81 -15.01
CA ASP A 225 -35.58 21.20 -14.53
C ASP A 225 -34.31 21.59 -13.75
N LEU A 226 -33.73 20.67 -12.99
CA LEU A 226 -32.51 20.92 -12.21
C LEU A 226 -31.24 20.91 -13.05
N ARG A 227 -31.16 20.03 -14.05
CA ARG A 227 -29.92 19.76 -14.81
C ARG A 227 -29.78 20.62 -16.05
N LEU A 228 -30.86 21.11 -16.64
CA LEU A 228 -30.79 22.03 -17.78
C LEU A 228 -30.53 23.47 -17.28
N PRO A 229 -29.59 24.20 -17.89
CA PRO A 229 -29.34 25.60 -17.53
C PRO A 229 -30.50 26.52 -17.97
N GLU A 230 -30.74 27.61 -17.23
CA GLU A 230 -31.81 28.58 -17.56
C GLU A 230 -31.66 29.22 -18.94
N ASN A 231 -30.41 29.37 -19.43
CA ASN A 231 -30.11 29.90 -20.76
C ASN A 231 -29.44 28.80 -21.60
N LEU A 232 -30.22 28.11 -22.44
CA LEU A 232 -29.74 27.05 -23.31
C LEU A 232 -29.05 27.64 -24.56
N ASP A 233 -27.84 27.15 -24.84
CA ASP A 233 -27.13 27.41 -26.10
C ASP A 233 -26.92 26.10 -26.85
N MET A 234 -27.78 25.84 -27.84
CA MET A 234 -27.78 24.61 -28.63
C MET A 234 -26.72 24.60 -29.76
N SER A 235 -25.89 25.65 -29.87
CA SER A 235 -24.82 25.73 -30.87
C SER A 235 -23.58 24.90 -30.52
N GLN A 236 -23.52 24.40 -29.28
CA GLN A 236 -22.47 23.56 -28.72
C GLN A 236 -23.09 22.54 -27.76
N THR A 237 -22.30 21.57 -27.30
CA THR A 237 -22.77 20.60 -26.29
C THR A 237 -23.26 21.33 -25.04
N VAL A 238 -24.49 21.02 -24.61
CA VAL A 238 -25.15 21.70 -23.48
C VAL A 238 -24.42 21.42 -22.17
N PRO A 239 -23.90 22.44 -21.46
CA PRO A 239 -23.26 22.25 -20.16
C PRO A 239 -24.34 22.02 -19.09
N LEU A 240 -24.50 20.78 -18.66
CA LEU A 240 -25.48 20.41 -17.64
C LEU A 240 -25.09 20.95 -16.25
N ASN A 241 -26.07 21.44 -15.49
CA ASN A 241 -25.85 21.94 -14.13
C ASN A 241 -25.34 20.80 -13.23
N ILE A 242 -24.36 21.12 -12.39
CA ILE A 242 -23.93 20.24 -11.30
C ILE A 242 -24.91 20.44 -10.14
N LEU A 243 -25.47 19.35 -9.63
CA LEU A 243 -26.41 19.41 -8.50
C LEU A 243 -25.63 19.44 -7.19
N SER A 244 -25.97 20.33 -6.26
CA SER A 244 -25.45 20.23 -4.89
C SER A 244 -26.13 19.07 -4.18
N ASP A 245 -25.44 18.42 -3.25
CA ASP A 245 -26.07 17.43 -2.39
C ASP A 245 -27.09 18.06 -1.42
N THR A 246 -26.93 19.35 -1.11
CA THR A 246 -27.80 20.07 -0.16
C THR A 246 -29.23 20.28 -0.66
N ILE A 247 -29.49 20.17 -1.96
CA ILE A 247 -30.86 20.26 -2.49
C ILE A 247 -31.66 18.96 -2.27
N ALA A 248 -30.99 17.90 -1.84
CA ALA A 248 -31.55 16.57 -1.81
C ALA A 248 -32.58 16.38 -0.70
N TRP A 249 -33.46 15.42 -0.94
CA TRP A 249 -34.14 14.69 0.11
C TRP A 249 -33.51 13.32 0.20
N LEU A 250 -33.38 12.80 1.41
CA LEU A 250 -32.77 11.50 1.69
C LEU A 250 -33.83 10.53 2.19
N GLY A 251 -33.66 9.24 1.87
CA GLY A 251 -34.61 8.19 2.28
C GLY A 251 -33.96 6.89 2.72
N ASP A 252 -34.43 6.35 3.83
CA ASP A 252 -33.93 5.10 4.38
C ASP A 252 -34.59 3.91 3.69
N ARG A 253 -33.81 3.00 3.11
CA ARG A 253 -34.32 1.84 2.36
C ARG A 253 -35.00 0.77 3.23
N THR A 254 -34.82 0.83 4.55
CA THR A 254 -35.33 -0.11 5.55
C THR A 254 -36.55 0.42 6.27
N THR A 255 -36.53 1.68 6.72
CA THR A 255 -37.66 2.31 7.44
C THR A 255 -38.60 3.07 6.51
N TRP A 256 -38.14 3.39 5.30
CA TRP A 256 -38.81 4.22 4.29
C TRP A 256 -39.05 5.67 4.74
N GLU A 257 -38.45 6.08 5.85
CA GLU A 257 -38.50 7.47 6.31
C GLU A 257 -37.72 8.37 5.34
N ILE A 258 -38.27 9.56 5.06
CA ILE A 258 -37.63 10.56 4.21
C ILE A 258 -37.49 11.89 4.96
N GLY A 259 -36.40 12.60 4.70
CA GLY A 259 -36.13 13.94 5.23
C GLY A 259 -35.36 14.77 4.21
N SER A 260 -35.34 16.09 4.36
CA SER A 260 -34.41 16.91 3.57
C SER A 260 -32.97 16.58 3.96
N TRP A 261 -32.01 16.91 3.09
CA TRP A 261 -30.57 16.76 3.34
C TRP A 261 -30.16 17.22 4.74
N GLU A 262 -30.69 18.36 5.18
CA GLU A 262 -30.36 19.00 6.46
C GLU A 262 -31.02 18.34 7.69
N CYS A 263 -32.07 17.54 7.51
CA CYS A 263 -32.89 17.01 8.62
C CYS A 263 -32.98 15.49 8.64
N TYR A 264 -32.19 14.83 7.81
CA TYR A 264 -32.10 13.39 7.76
C TYR A 264 -31.07 12.91 8.79
N ASN A 265 -31.57 12.23 9.83
CA ASN A 265 -30.75 11.87 11.01
C ASN A 265 -29.98 10.55 10.86
N ASP A 266 -30.16 9.84 9.75
CA ASP A 266 -29.55 8.54 9.47
C ASP A 266 -28.43 8.63 8.43
N SER A 267 -27.75 7.52 8.15
CA SER A 267 -26.57 7.49 7.28
C SER A 267 -26.87 7.88 5.83
N VAL A 268 -26.31 9.01 5.40
CA VAL A 268 -26.38 9.53 4.02
C VAL A 268 -25.80 8.53 3.01
N ASP A 269 -24.71 7.86 3.36
CA ASP A 269 -23.98 6.91 2.49
C ASP A 269 -24.80 5.69 2.09
N SER A 270 -25.88 5.40 2.82
CA SER A 270 -26.78 4.27 2.56
C SER A 270 -28.18 4.69 2.09
N ALA A 271 -28.48 5.98 2.17
CA ALA A 271 -29.79 6.56 1.88
C ALA A 271 -29.99 6.78 0.38
N CYS A 272 -31.23 6.64 -0.10
CA CYS A 272 -31.60 7.09 -1.44
C CYS A 272 -31.47 8.62 -1.53
N TRP A 273 -30.93 9.12 -2.64
CA TRP A 273 -30.84 10.56 -2.92
C TRP A 273 -32.00 10.98 -3.84
N PHE A 274 -32.90 11.83 -3.37
CA PHE A 274 -34.03 12.35 -4.12
C PHE A 274 -33.80 13.82 -4.52
N PRO A 275 -34.07 14.20 -5.78
CA PRO A 275 -33.93 15.58 -6.22
C PRO A 275 -35.00 16.53 -5.68
N SER A 276 -36.06 16.01 -5.05
CA SER A 276 -37.11 16.82 -4.42
C SER A 276 -37.89 16.00 -3.39
N ARG A 277 -38.59 16.71 -2.49
CA ARG A 277 -39.54 16.12 -1.53
C ARG A 277 -40.56 15.22 -2.21
N THR A 278 -41.16 15.72 -3.30
CA THR A 278 -42.24 15.02 -4.01
C THR A 278 -41.74 13.71 -4.63
N VAL A 279 -40.50 13.66 -5.14
CA VAL A 279 -39.91 12.41 -5.62
C VAL A 279 -39.69 11.44 -4.46
N GLY A 280 -39.23 11.92 -3.30
CA GLY A 280 -39.09 11.11 -2.09
C GLY A 280 -40.41 10.53 -1.58
N GLU A 281 -41.48 11.34 -1.54
CA GLU A 281 -42.83 10.90 -1.10
C GLU A 281 -43.42 9.86 -2.06
N GLN A 282 -43.22 10.03 -3.37
CA GLN A 282 -43.65 9.04 -4.37
C GLN A 282 -42.83 7.75 -4.30
N TRP A 283 -41.50 7.84 -4.07
CA TRP A 283 -40.66 6.68 -3.82
C TRP A 283 -41.12 5.94 -2.56
N GLN A 284 -41.37 6.66 -1.46
CA GLN A 284 -41.84 6.11 -0.20
C GLN A 284 -43.15 5.34 -0.40
N THR A 285 -44.10 5.94 -1.13
CA THR A 285 -45.37 5.29 -1.48
C THR A 285 -45.16 4.04 -2.34
N PHE A 286 -44.22 4.10 -3.29
CA PHE A 286 -43.92 2.99 -4.20
C PHE A 286 -43.29 1.79 -3.48
N VAL A 287 -42.34 2.02 -2.55
CA VAL A 287 -41.64 0.92 -1.86
C VAL A 287 -42.39 0.35 -0.65
N SER A 288 -43.29 1.13 -0.05
CA SER A 288 -44.01 0.76 1.19
C SER A 288 -45.42 0.18 1.00
N GLU A 289 -46.03 0.36 -0.18
CA GLU A 289 -47.43 0.01 -0.49
C GLU A 289 -48.52 0.69 0.39
N GLU A 290 -48.17 1.58 1.34
CA GLU A 290 -49.10 2.30 2.23
C GLU A 290 -48.92 3.83 2.16
N LEU A 291 -49.95 4.62 2.51
CA LEU A 291 -49.93 6.09 2.48
C LEU A 291 -49.34 6.67 3.78
N GLU A 292 -48.14 7.25 3.65
CA GLU A 292 -47.41 8.22 4.49
C GLU A 292 -47.36 7.98 6.01
N THR A 293 -46.15 7.66 6.49
CA THR A 293 -45.72 7.85 7.88
C THR A 293 -44.67 8.95 7.95
N ASP A 294 -45.11 10.12 8.44
CA ASP A 294 -44.36 11.25 9.03
C ASP A 294 -43.00 11.64 8.39
N THR A 295 -43.03 12.61 7.47
CA THR A 295 -41.86 13.43 7.10
C THR A 295 -41.34 14.21 8.30
N ILE A 296 -40.06 14.08 8.64
CA ILE A 296 -39.40 14.90 9.67
C ILE A 296 -39.51 16.38 9.27
N ALA A 297 -40.27 17.18 10.02
CA ALA A 297 -40.38 18.62 9.80
C ALA A 297 -39.13 19.33 10.32
N CYS A 298 -38.40 20.02 9.43
CA CYS A 298 -37.22 20.83 9.75
C CYS A 298 -37.59 22.14 10.44
N ASP A 299 -37.02 22.40 11.60
CA ASP A 299 -36.75 23.77 12.04
C ASP A 299 -35.42 24.20 11.40
N LEU A 300 -35.45 25.21 10.52
CA LEU A 300 -34.28 25.76 9.82
C LEU A 300 -33.14 26.10 10.78
N ILE A 301 -31.96 25.52 10.57
CA ILE A 301 -30.72 25.89 11.27
C ILE A 301 -29.99 26.89 10.39
N TYR A 302 -29.84 28.10 10.88
CA TYR A 302 -29.15 29.18 10.18
C TYR A 302 -27.65 29.16 10.54
N ASP A 303 -26.78 29.17 9.54
CA ASP A 303 -25.33 29.13 9.75
C ASP A 303 -24.69 30.53 9.98
N SER A 304 -23.37 30.57 10.13
CA SER A 304 -22.60 31.78 10.41
C SER A 304 -22.47 32.79 9.26
N THR A 305 -22.89 32.43 8.04
CA THR A 305 -22.86 33.32 6.87
C THR A 305 -23.99 34.34 6.91
N TYR A 306 -25.09 34.01 7.59
CA TYR A 306 -26.21 34.91 7.80
C TYR A 306 -25.87 35.96 8.87
N VAL A 307 -26.00 37.23 8.49
CA VAL A 307 -25.94 38.37 9.40
C VAL A 307 -27.35 38.79 9.77
N TYR A 308 -27.57 39.01 11.07
CA TYR A 308 -28.87 39.34 11.63
C TYR A 308 -28.94 40.82 11.98
N PHE A 309 -30.06 41.45 11.64
CA PHE A 309 -30.33 42.84 11.96
C PHE A 309 -31.64 42.96 12.72
N THR A 310 -31.62 43.75 13.80
CA THR A 310 -32.86 44.22 14.42
C THR A 310 -33.39 45.40 13.61
N VAL A 311 -34.66 45.33 13.21
CA VAL A 311 -35.36 46.36 12.46
C VAL A 311 -36.37 47.04 13.38
N GLY A 312 -36.25 48.36 13.54
CA GLY A 312 -37.17 49.18 14.34
C GLY A 312 -38.17 49.94 13.46
N ILE A 313 -39.20 50.53 14.06
CA ILE A 313 -40.20 51.37 13.36
C ILE A 313 -40.18 52.78 13.94
N HIS A 314 -39.95 53.79 13.10
CA HIS A 314 -39.94 55.19 13.54
C HIS A 314 -41.26 55.60 14.19
N GLY A 315 -41.19 56.03 15.45
CA GLY A 315 -42.34 56.51 16.22
C GLY A 315 -43.18 55.42 16.90
N ALA A 316 -42.76 54.14 16.82
CA ALA A 316 -43.30 53.04 17.62
C ALA A 316 -42.43 52.77 18.86
N ASP A 317 -42.95 52.00 19.82
CA ASP A 317 -42.18 51.56 21.00
C ASP A 317 -41.36 50.30 20.69
N ASP A 318 -40.45 49.94 21.61
CA ASP A 318 -39.52 48.81 21.43
C ASP A 318 -40.21 47.44 21.26
N GLY A 319 -41.52 47.34 21.53
CA GLY A 319 -42.30 46.14 21.30
C GLY A 319 -42.60 45.85 19.82
N SER A 320 -42.26 46.78 18.94
CA SER A 320 -42.51 46.68 17.49
C SER A 320 -41.25 46.31 16.66
N ASN A 321 -40.15 45.91 17.31
CA ASN A 321 -38.90 45.56 16.62
C ASN A 321 -38.86 44.08 16.24
N TYR A 322 -38.44 43.76 15.02
CA TYR A 322 -38.34 42.38 14.52
C TYR A 322 -36.98 42.12 13.89
N VAL A 323 -36.61 40.85 13.78
CA VAL A 323 -35.31 40.39 13.28
C VAL A 323 -35.45 39.94 11.83
N VAL A 324 -34.49 40.37 11.02
CA VAL A 324 -34.29 39.90 9.64
C VAL A 324 -32.87 39.33 9.50
N ALA A 325 -32.70 38.36 8.60
CA ALA A 325 -31.44 37.66 8.38
C ALA A 325 -31.09 37.66 6.87
N THR A 326 -29.81 37.82 6.56
CA THR A 326 -29.32 37.73 5.19
C THR A 326 -27.84 37.31 5.16
N ASP A 327 -27.45 36.51 4.18
CA ASP A 327 -26.05 36.26 3.79
C ASP A 327 -25.64 37.07 2.55
N ASN A 328 -26.56 37.88 2.00
CA ASN A 328 -26.30 38.75 0.86
C ASN A 328 -25.41 39.93 1.25
N ASP A 329 -24.14 39.85 0.86
CA ASP A 329 -23.11 40.85 1.15
C ASP A 329 -23.49 42.29 0.77
N GLU A 330 -24.25 42.50 -0.30
CA GLU A 330 -24.67 43.84 -0.72
C GLU A 330 -25.69 44.44 0.27
N LEU A 331 -26.67 43.65 0.69
CA LEU A 331 -27.64 44.04 1.73
C LEU A 331 -26.97 44.25 3.09
N ILE A 332 -26.03 43.38 3.46
CA ILE A 332 -25.25 43.47 4.70
C ILE A 332 -24.48 44.80 4.75
N ASN A 333 -23.76 45.12 3.68
CA ASN A 333 -22.97 46.35 3.61
C ASN A 333 -23.85 47.60 3.68
N GLN A 334 -24.99 47.63 2.98
CA GLN A 334 -25.94 48.74 3.05
C GLN A 334 -26.52 48.93 4.45
N CYS A 335 -26.74 47.84 5.20
CA CYS A 335 -27.20 47.93 6.59
C CYS A 335 -26.13 48.46 7.53
N ARG A 336 -24.88 48.01 7.38
CA ARG A 336 -23.74 48.52 8.15
C ARG A 336 -23.47 50.00 7.90
N GLU A 337 -23.58 50.47 6.65
CA GLU A 337 -23.47 51.90 6.32
C GLU A 337 -24.52 52.76 7.04
N GLN A 338 -25.75 52.26 7.22
CA GLN A 338 -26.80 52.97 7.96
C GLN A 338 -26.54 53.03 9.46
N LEU A 339 -25.90 52.01 10.02
CA LEU A 339 -25.56 51.98 11.45
C LEU A 339 -24.53 53.06 11.83
N GLU A 340 -23.73 53.55 10.87
CA GLU A 340 -22.79 54.66 11.06
C GLU A 340 -23.48 56.04 11.18
N LEU A 341 -24.75 56.17 10.77
CA LEU A 341 -25.53 57.41 10.84
C LEU A 341 -26.31 57.52 12.17
N PRO A 342 -26.55 58.74 12.69
CA PRO A 342 -27.49 58.95 13.79
C PRO A 342 -28.86 58.36 13.47
N GLU A 343 -29.53 57.75 14.45
CA GLU A 343 -30.80 57.02 14.27
C GLU A 343 -31.89 57.82 13.53
N GLU A 344 -31.97 59.13 13.78
CA GLU A 344 -32.91 60.06 13.15
C GLU A 344 -32.58 60.39 11.67
N GLU A 345 -31.40 60.00 11.19
CA GLU A 345 -30.91 60.21 9.82
C GLU A 345 -30.84 58.90 9.00
N ARG A 346 -31.20 57.74 9.58
CA ARG A 346 -31.25 56.45 8.89
C ARG A 346 -32.48 56.37 7.97
N VAL A 347 -32.29 56.01 6.71
CA VAL A 347 -33.32 56.07 5.65
C VAL A 347 -33.56 54.73 4.94
N LEU A 348 -32.84 53.67 5.32
CA LEU A 348 -33.01 52.34 4.72
C LEU A 348 -34.20 51.62 5.36
N HIS A 349 -35.25 51.44 4.56
CA HIS A 349 -36.48 50.74 4.92
C HIS A 349 -36.44 49.30 4.42
N VAL A 350 -36.84 48.36 5.29
CA VAL A 350 -36.87 46.90 5.03
C VAL A 350 -38.31 46.43 4.78
N ASN A 351 -38.55 45.75 3.65
CA ASN A 351 -39.77 45.03 3.29
C ASN A 351 -39.42 43.63 2.72
N GLY A 352 -40.33 42.67 2.62
CA GLY A 352 -39.97 41.33 2.10
C GLY A 352 -41.09 40.30 2.08
N SER A 353 -40.84 39.15 1.44
CA SER A 353 -41.73 37.98 1.41
C SER A 353 -41.99 37.42 2.81
N LEU A 354 -43.21 36.96 3.05
CA LEU A 354 -43.67 36.41 4.33
C LEU A 354 -43.91 34.91 4.24
N ASP A 355 -43.51 34.18 5.29
CA ASP A 355 -43.85 32.76 5.47
C ASP A 355 -44.37 32.47 6.90
N TYR A 356 -45.04 31.32 7.05
CA TYR A 356 -45.48 30.80 8.34
C TYR A 356 -44.27 30.43 9.20
N GLY A 357 -44.19 31.00 10.40
CA GLY A 357 -43.05 30.79 11.31
C GLY A 357 -43.37 29.83 12.45
N ASN A 358 -42.34 29.16 12.97
CA ASN A 358 -42.37 28.43 14.25
C ASN A 358 -42.12 29.33 15.48
N GLY A 359 -41.95 30.64 15.23
CA GLY A 359 -41.69 31.66 16.23
C GLY A 359 -40.22 32.06 16.44
N GLY A 360 -39.21 31.43 15.81
CA GLY A 360 -37.75 31.65 15.99
C GLY A 360 -37.24 33.04 16.44
N PHE A 361 -36.55 33.80 15.57
CA PHE A 361 -35.97 35.11 15.92
C PHE A 361 -37.00 36.22 16.16
N ASN A 362 -38.26 35.95 15.80
CA ASN A 362 -39.37 36.88 15.83
C ASN A 362 -40.38 36.56 16.94
N GLN A 363 -39.97 35.85 18.01
CA GLN A 363 -40.86 35.61 19.17
C GLN A 363 -41.43 36.93 19.71
N PRO A 364 -42.76 37.05 19.91
CA PRO A 364 -43.77 35.98 19.93
C PRO A 364 -44.56 35.78 18.62
N TRP A 365 -44.09 36.32 17.49
CA TRP A 365 -44.81 36.28 16.22
C TRP A 365 -44.72 34.92 15.54
N SER A 366 -45.86 34.42 15.07
CA SER A 366 -46.03 33.13 14.39
C SER A 366 -45.72 33.22 12.88
N TRP A 367 -45.04 34.28 12.42
CA TRP A 367 -44.63 34.52 11.04
C TRP A 367 -43.21 35.08 11.00
N HIS A 368 -42.54 34.96 9.85
CA HIS A 368 -41.21 35.54 9.63
C HIS A 368 -41.07 36.07 8.20
N ILE A 369 -40.09 36.96 8.00
CA ILE A 369 -39.65 37.38 6.65
C ILE A 369 -38.68 36.33 6.14
N VAL A 370 -38.84 35.93 4.87
CA VAL A 370 -37.97 34.94 4.23
C VAL A 370 -36.53 35.50 4.14
N PRO A 371 -35.52 34.77 4.63
CA PRO A 371 -34.12 35.20 4.56
C PRO A 371 -33.69 35.49 3.12
N ASN A 372 -32.80 36.46 2.92
CA ASN A 372 -32.30 36.90 1.60
C ASN A 372 -33.34 37.49 0.61
N GLU A 373 -34.64 37.38 0.87
CA GLU A 373 -35.71 37.85 -0.01
C GLU A 373 -36.36 39.17 0.42
N TRP A 374 -35.69 39.91 1.30
CA TRP A 374 -36.14 41.23 1.70
C TRP A 374 -35.64 42.28 0.71
N VAL A 375 -36.56 43.17 0.34
CA VAL A 375 -36.36 44.27 -0.58
C VAL A 375 -36.09 45.54 0.23
N LEU A 376 -35.32 46.46 -0.35
CA LEU A 376 -35.12 47.80 0.19
C LEU A 376 -36.08 48.77 -0.47
N ALA A 377 -36.91 49.44 0.33
CA ALA A 377 -37.92 50.33 -0.21
C ALA A 377 -37.35 51.73 -0.48
N GLU A 378 -37.07 52.03 -1.74
CA GLU A 378 -36.83 53.41 -2.20
C GLU A 378 -38.17 54.14 -2.41
N MET A 379 -38.47 55.14 -1.57
CA MET A 379 -39.64 56.04 -1.58
C MET A 379 -40.74 55.74 -2.63
N SER A 380 -41.84 55.12 -2.19
CA SER A 380 -43.11 55.12 -2.91
C SER A 380 -44.28 55.41 -1.96
N ILE A 381 -45.17 56.34 -2.34
CA ILE A 381 -46.30 56.80 -1.51
C ILE A 381 -47.52 55.90 -1.68
N GLY A 382 -47.96 55.29 -0.59
CA GLY A 382 -49.39 55.05 -0.30
C GLY A 382 -49.82 53.59 -0.24
N VAL A 383 -50.36 53.20 0.93
CA VAL A 383 -50.86 51.89 1.44
C VAL A 383 -49.84 50.80 1.89
N CYS A 384 -49.19 50.99 3.05
CA CYS A 384 -49.08 50.00 4.14
C CYS A 384 -48.28 50.56 5.34
N ASN A 385 -48.98 50.89 6.43
CA ASN A 385 -48.40 51.35 7.71
C ASN A 385 -49.01 50.50 8.86
N ALA A 386 -48.83 49.18 8.81
CA ALA A 386 -49.34 48.28 9.84
C ALA A 386 -48.18 47.83 10.77
N PRO A 387 -48.35 47.87 12.10
CA PRO A 387 -47.37 47.28 13.02
C PRO A 387 -47.35 45.74 12.89
N PRO A 388 -46.24 45.08 13.25
CA PRO A 388 -46.09 43.62 13.27
C PRO A 388 -47.25 42.86 13.95
N GLU A 389 -47.85 43.45 14.98
CA GLU A 389 -49.01 42.89 15.68
C GLU A 389 -50.25 42.69 14.78
N ASP A 390 -50.43 43.50 13.72
CA ASP A 390 -51.57 43.36 12.81
C ASP A 390 -51.42 42.16 11.85
N VAL A 391 -50.17 41.79 11.55
CA VAL A 391 -49.82 40.59 10.77
C VAL A 391 -50.09 39.36 11.61
N GLU A 392 -49.62 39.37 12.86
CA GLU A 392 -49.82 38.27 13.82
C GLU A 392 -51.30 37.96 14.03
N ASN A 393 -52.11 39.00 14.20
CA ASN A 393 -53.54 38.84 14.44
C ASN A 393 -54.30 38.28 13.22
N ASN A 394 -53.70 38.25 12.02
CA ASN A 394 -54.36 37.81 10.77
C ASN A 394 -53.41 37.06 9.81
N ILE A 395 -52.55 36.19 10.34
CA ILE A 395 -51.44 35.56 9.61
C ILE A 395 -51.84 34.90 8.29
N ASP A 396 -52.93 34.12 8.27
CA ASP A 396 -53.38 33.41 7.06
C ASP A 396 -53.71 34.35 5.90
N TYR A 397 -54.21 35.55 6.20
CA TYR A 397 -54.49 36.53 5.16
C TYR A 397 -53.21 37.14 4.61
N TRP A 398 -52.27 37.48 5.49
CA TRP A 398 -51.02 38.14 5.12
C TRP A 398 -50.08 37.21 4.37
N VAL A 399 -49.89 35.97 4.82
CA VAL A 399 -49.01 35.00 4.13
C VAL A 399 -49.64 34.53 2.81
N ASN A 400 -50.91 34.08 2.81
CA ASN A 400 -51.49 33.46 1.61
C ASN A 400 -52.07 34.45 0.57
N ASN A 401 -52.35 35.71 0.93
CA ASN A 401 -52.96 36.67 -0.01
C ASN A 401 -52.12 37.93 -0.25
N VAL A 402 -51.51 38.50 0.79
CA VAL A 402 -50.66 39.69 0.64
C VAL A 402 -49.24 39.29 0.23
N GLY A 403 -48.71 38.19 0.77
CA GLY A 403 -47.42 37.59 0.43
C GLY A 403 -46.19 38.36 0.90
N GLN A 404 -46.32 39.64 1.29
CA GLN A 404 -45.19 40.50 1.66
C GLN A 404 -45.52 41.49 2.78
N LEU A 405 -44.53 41.79 3.63
CA LEU A 405 -44.62 42.81 4.68
C LEU A 405 -44.15 44.17 4.16
N CYS A 406 -44.99 45.20 4.28
CA CYS A 406 -44.67 46.56 3.84
C CYS A 406 -44.67 47.54 5.01
N ASN A 407 -43.49 47.95 5.48
CA ASN A 407 -43.35 48.87 6.61
C ASN A 407 -42.45 50.06 6.26
N TRP A 408 -43.01 51.12 5.68
CA TRP A 408 -42.25 52.28 5.18
C TRP A 408 -41.71 53.23 6.27
N SER A 409 -41.87 52.86 7.53
CA SER A 409 -41.27 53.53 8.67
C SER A 409 -40.16 52.70 9.32
N SER A 410 -39.76 51.58 8.72
CA SER A 410 -38.75 50.69 9.28
C SER A 410 -37.33 51.24 9.11
N TYR A 411 -36.41 50.92 10.01
CA TYR A 411 -34.99 51.29 9.89
C TYR A 411 -34.11 50.25 10.55
N ILE A 412 -32.85 50.15 10.09
CA ILE A 412 -31.85 49.30 10.75
C ILE A 412 -31.52 49.87 12.11
N LYS A 413 -31.81 49.09 13.15
CA LYS A 413 -31.65 49.51 14.54
C LYS A 413 -30.28 49.12 15.06
N ASP A 414 -29.96 47.83 15.01
CA ASP A 414 -28.70 47.25 15.47
C ASP A 414 -28.33 46.02 14.62
N GLU A 415 -27.02 45.82 14.37
CA GLU A 415 -26.48 44.53 13.91
C GLU A 415 -26.39 43.62 15.13
N ILE A 416 -27.02 42.46 15.06
CA ILE A 416 -26.86 41.41 16.06
C ILE A 416 -25.59 40.69 15.66
N ALA A 417 -24.45 41.03 16.29
CA ALA A 417 -23.20 40.30 16.11
C ALA A 417 -23.43 38.85 16.58
N GLY A 418 -23.67 37.95 15.64
CA GLY A 418 -23.91 36.55 15.91
C GLY A 418 -22.59 35.86 16.27
N ASP A 419 -22.38 35.65 17.56
CA ASP A 419 -21.47 34.61 18.04
C ASP A 419 -21.82 33.31 17.31
N MET A 420 -20.87 32.79 16.54
CA MET A 420 -20.98 31.55 15.77
C MET A 420 -21.30 30.39 16.73
N GLU A 421 -22.49 29.81 16.65
CA GLU A 421 -22.70 28.44 17.14
C GLU A 421 -22.23 27.48 16.04
N GLY A 422 -21.10 26.86 16.31
CA GLY A 422 -20.47 25.80 15.56
C GLY A 422 -19.38 25.19 16.44
N THR A 423 -18.99 23.96 16.17
CA THR A 423 -17.97 23.29 16.97
C THR A 423 -16.60 23.86 16.62
N TRP A 424 -15.78 24.13 17.63
CA TRP A 424 -14.48 24.77 17.42
C TRP A 424 -13.39 23.71 17.32
N ALA A 425 -12.51 23.81 16.32
CA ALA A 425 -11.26 23.06 16.25
C ALA A 425 -10.07 23.92 16.68
N TRP A 426 -9.43 23.59 17.80
CA TRP A 426 -8.17 24.19 18.24
C TRP A 426 -7.00 23.33 17.77
N ILE A 427 -6.29 23.81 16.75
CA ILE A 427 -5.05 23.20 16.26
C ILE A 427 -3.87 24.00 16.80
N ASN A 428 -3.32 23.55 17.92
CA ASN A 428 -2.18 24.20 18.57
C ASN A 428 -0.86 23.62 18.02
N GLY A 429 0.09 24.49 17.68
CA GLY A 429 1.32 24.07 17.01
C GLY A 429 1.11 23.60 15.56
N GLY A 430 -0.04 23.96 14.98
CA GLY A 430 -0.44 23.62 13.63
C GLY A 430 -1.39 24.66 13.04
N TYR A 431 -1.83 24.40 11.81
CA TYR A 431 -2.70 25.27 11.04
C TYR A 431 -4.13 24.71 10.97
N GLN A 432 -5.10 25.57 10.58
CA GLN A 432 -6.55 25.27 10.53
C GLN A 432 -7.24 25.22 11.90
N SER A 433 -6.92 26.16 12.79
CA SER A 433 -7.82 26.47 13.91
C SER A 433 -8.99 27.32 13.43
N GLY A 434 -10.21 26.98 13.82
CA GLY A 434 -11.41 27.70 13.38
C GLY A 434 -12.70 27.07 13.85
N ILE A 435 -13.81 27.68 13.45
CA ILE A 435 -15.15 27.12 13.60
C ILE A 435 -15.47 26.40 12.30
N TYR A 436 -15.91 25.16 12.42
CA TYR A 436 -16.20 24.28 11.29
C TYR A 436 -17.59 23.67 11.47
N THR A 437 -18.21 23.28 10.37
CA THR A 437 -19.50 22.60 10.38
C THR A 437 -19.27 21.13 10.68
N ILE A 438 -20.14 20.52 11.50
CA ILE A 438 -20.11 19.07 11.76
C ILE A 438 -20.20 18.34 10.41
N GLY A 439 -19.28 17.41 10.15
CA GLY A 439 -19.16 16.71 8.87
C GLY A 439 -18.11 17.28 7.92
N ASP A 440 -17.59 18.49 8.15
CA ASP A 440 -16.51 19.05 7.32
C ASP A 440 -15.26 18.18 7.42
N THR A 441 -14.64 17.85 6.27
CA THR A 441 -13.31 17.23 6.25
C THR A 441 -12.25 18.31 6.30
N ILE A 442 -11.57 18.41 7.44
CA ILE A 442 -10.59 19.46 7.71
C ILE A 442 -9.19 18.90 7.54
N HIS A 443 -8.41 19.50 6.62
CA HIS A 443 -6.98 19.22 6.47
C HIS A 443 -6.17 20.01 7.48
N ILE A 444 -5.51 19.34 8.41
CA ILE A 444 -4.64 19.98 9.40
C ILE A 444 -3.18 19.62 9.18
N TRP A 445 -2.31 20.54 9.57
CA TRP A 445 -0.87 20.44 9.33
C TRP A 445 -0.13 20.91 10.56
N SER A 446 0.96 20.24 10.90
CA SER A 446 1.91 20.76 11.89
C SER A 446 2.59 22.02 11.36
N ASP A 447 2.71 23.05 12.18
CA ASP A 447 3.44 24.29 11.88
C ASP A 447 4.94 24.06 12.07
N MET A 448 5.53 23.31 11.16
CA MET A 448 6.91 22.86 11.24
C MET A 448 7.75 23.43 10.09
N ASP A 449 8.99 23.84 10.39
CA ASP A 449 10.03 24.11 9.41
C ASP A 449 10.66 22.78 8.96
N PRO A 450 10.50 22.36 7.69
CA PRO A 450 11.01 21.09 7.18
C PRO A 450 12.53 20.90 7.34
N GLY A 451 13.30 21.99 7.48
CA GLY A 451 14.75 21.94 7.62
C GLY A 451 15.27 22.02 9.05
N THR A 452 14.43 22.37 10.04
CA THR A 452 14.89 22.56 11.44
C THR A 452 13.96 21.99 12.49
N THR A 453 12.88 21.32 12.08
CA THR A 453 11.95 20.68 13.00
C THR A 453 11.47 19.34 12.46
N THR A 454 11.12 18.43 13.35
CA THR A 454 10.51 17.14 13.00
C THR A 454 9.24 16.91 13.79
N PHE A 455 8.15 16.61 13.09
CA PHE A 455 6.90 16.21 13.70
C PHE A 455 7.05 14.91 14.49
N GLN A 456 6.50 14.88 15.71
CA GLN A 456 6.54 13.71 16.59
C GLN A 456 5.19 13.01 16.65
N ALA A 457 4.14 13.75 16.99
CA ALA A 457 2.79 13.21 17.12
C ALA A 457 1.75 14.34 17.27
N TRP A 458 0.52 14.03 16.90
CA TRP A 458 -0.65 14.73 17.39
C TRP A 458 -0.99 14.23 18.81
N THR A 459 -1.56 15.10 19.65
CA THR A 459 -2.19 14.72 20.93
C THR A 459 -3.50 15.49 21.11
N GLY A 460 -4.32 15.08 22.08
CA GLY A 460 -5.68 15.60 22.25
C GLY A 460 -6.69 14.62 21.65
N ASP A 461 -7.61 15.11 20.82
CA ASP A 461 -8.67 14.31 20.20
C ASP A 461 -8.21 13.51 18.97
N THR A 462 -7.06 12.84 19.09
CA THR A 462 -6.39 12.17 17.96
C THR A 462 -7.14 10.97 17.42
N SER A 463 -8.15 10.45 18.13
CA SER A 463 -9.02 9.39 17.63
C SER A 463 -9.93 9.82 16.47
N LEU A 464 -10.06 11.13 16.25
CA LEU A 464 -10.79 11.71 15.12
C LEU A 464 -9.94 11.78 13.85
N LEU A 465 -8.61 11.76 14.00
CA LEU A 465 -7.68 11.91 12.88
C LEU A 465 -7.66 10.64 12.04
N PHE A 466 -7.68 10.83 10.71
CA PHE A 466 -7.49 9.74 9.76
C PHE A 466 -6.10 9.10 9.91
N ASP A 467 -5.06 9.93 10.05
CA ASP A 467 -3.72 9.48 10.37
C ASP A 467 -3.04 10.36 11.44
N PRO A 468 -3.16 10.02 12.73
CA PRO A 468 -2.56 10.81 13.80
C PRO A 468 -1.03 10.74 13.82
N SER A 469 -0.41 9.90 13.00
CA SER A 469 1.03 9.69 12.94
C SER A 469 1.73 10.55 11.88
N GLU A 470 0.95 11.16 10.98
CA GLU A 470 1.47 12.02 9.92
C GLU A 470 1.32 13.51 10.27
N TRP A 471 2.29 14.30 9.82
CA TRP A 471 2.35 15.75 10.05
C TRP A 471 1.22 16.50 9.34
N HIS A 472 0.72 15.93 8.24
CA HIS A 472 -0.50 16.30 7.55
C HIS A 472 -1.51 15.17 7.70
N THR A 473 -2.71 15.51 8.16
CA THR A 473 -3.82 14.56 8.24
C THR A 473 -5.15 15.29 8.08
N THR A 474 -6.21 14.53 7.87
CA THR A 474 -7.59 15.02 7.93
C THR A 474 -8.31 14.51 9.16
N PHE A 475 -9.41 15.18 9.52
CA PHE A 475 -10.46 14.63 10.35
C PHE A 475 -11.82 15.17 9.91
N THR A 476 -12.87 14.41 10.16
CA THR A 476 -14.24 14.88 9.98
C THR A 476 -14.71 15.57 11.26
N MET A 477 -15.14 16.82 11.16
CA MET A 477 -15.54 17.61 12.31
C MET A 477 -16.71 16.92 13.05
N PRO A 478 -16.57 16.56 14.33
CA PRO A 478 -17.63 15.89 15.08
C PRO A 478 -18.63 16.89 15.68
N ASP A 479 -19.73 16.34 16.23
CA ASP A 479 -20.66 17.06 17.12
C ASP A 479 -20.02 17.32 18.50
N GLY A 480 -19.06 18.22 18.51
CA GLY A 480 -18.33 18.69 19.67
C GLY A 480 -17.04 19.41 19.30
N ASP A 481 -16.59 20.26 20.20
CA ASP A 481 -15.28 20.93 20.15
C ASP A 481 -14.13 19.93 20.03
N VAL A 482 -13.16 20.23 19.16
CA VAL A 482 -11.96 19.41 18.90
C VAL A 482 -10.71 20.15 19.36
N GLN A 483 -9.87 19.49 20.15
CA GLN A 483 -8.57 20.02 20.56
C GLN A 483 -7.45 19.09 20.12
N LEU A 484 -6.58 19.62 19.26
CA LEU A 484 -5.41 18.93 18.75
C LEU A 484 -4.14 19.75 19.00
N TYR A 485 -3.07 19.06 19.34
CA TYR A 485 -1.78 19.65 19.62
C TYR A 485 -0.72 18.90 18.81
N ALA A 486 -0.11 19.58 17.84
CA ALA A 486 1.05 19.06 17.14
C ALA A 486 2.29 19.21 18.03
N HIS A 487 2.96 18.09 18.30
CA HIS A 487 4.26 18.09 18.97
C HIS A 487 5.37 17.98 17.95
N GLN A 488 6.36 18.83 18.13
CA GLN A 488 7.51 18.95 17.25
C GLN A 488 8.77 19.01 18.09
N ASP A 489 9.83 18.41 17.58
CA ASP A 489 11.17 18.57 18.13
C ASP A 489 11.97 19.52 17.24
N THR A 490 12.65 20.48 17.88
CA THR A 490 13.62 21.34 17.19
C THR A 490 14.89 20.56 16.97
N VAL A 491 15.29 20.46 15.71
CA VAL A 491 16.50 19.78 15.25
C VAL A 491 17.42 20.78 14.53
N GLY A 492 18.67 20.39 14.32
CA GLY A 492 19.57 21.15 13.48
C GLY A 492 19.33 20.84 11.99
N PRO A 493 19.79 21.70 11.06
CA PRO A 493 19.71 21.39 9.64
C PRO A 493 20.51 20.12 9.31
N LEU A 494 19.89 19.23 8.54
CA LEU A 494 20.57 18.06 7.97
C LEU A 494 21.58 18.50 6.91
N ILE A 495 22.86 18.44 7.26
CA ILE A 495 23.95 18.75 6.34
C ILE A 495 24.58 17.43 5.86
N PHE A 496 24.39 17.13 4.58
CA PHE A 496 25.01 15.99 3.91
C PHE A 496 26.51 16.21 3.72
N ASP A 497 27.27 15.15 3.94
CA ASP A 497 28.64 15.05 3.48
C ASP A 497 28.61 14.69 1.98
N TYR A 498 29.53 15.25 1.20
CA TYR A 498 29.63 15.01 -0.25
C TYR A 498 31.01 14.44 -0.59
N GLU A 499 31.02 13.37 -1.36
CA GLU A 499 32.24 12.74 -1.87
C GLU A 499 32.00 12.13 -3.26
N LEU A 500 33.04 12.12 -4.10
CA LEU A 500 33.09 11.26 -5.27
C LEU A 500 33.58 9.87 -4.85
N ILE A 501 32.68 8.89 -4.83
CA ILE A 501 33.00 7.51 -4.47
C ILE A 501 33.06 6.67 -5.74
N GLN A 502 34.07 5.81 -5.85
CA GLN A 502 34.23 4.95 -7.04
C GLN A 502 33.07 3.94 -7.11
N GLY A 503 32.27 4.02 -8.18
CA GLY A 503 31.34 2.97 -8.58
C GLY A 503 32.04 1.87 -9.38
N VAL A 504 31.27 1.03 -10.09
CA VAL A 504 31.82 -0.09 -10.87
C VAL A 504 32.77 0.42 -11.96
N GLU A 505 32.31 1.36 -12.77
CA GLU A 505 33.09 1.93 -13.86
C GLU A 505 33.52 3.37 -13.58
N ASN A 506 32.59 4.21 -13.11
CA ASN A 506 32.79 5.65 -12.95
C ASN A 506 32.60 6.11 -11.49
N PRO A 507 33.28 7.19 -11.06
CA PRO A 507 33.01 7.81 -9.77
C PRO A 507 31.58 8.39 -9.73
N LYS A 508 30.88 8.13 -8.64
CA LYS A 508 29.51 8.57 -8.38
C LYS A 508 29.51 9.79 -7.46
N ASN A 509 28.63 10.75 -7.74
CA ASN A 509 28.34 11.83 -6.80
C ASN A 509 27.50 11.26 -5.65
N VAL A 510 28.10 11.17 -4.45
CA VAL A 510 27.43 10.59 -3.27
C VAL A 510 27.25 11.65 -2.21
N TYR A 511 26.00 11.85 -1.81
CA TYR A 511 25.60 12.64 -0.66
C TYR A 511 25.16 11.68 0.43
N TYR A 512 25.78 11.76 1.61
CA TYR A 512 25.48 10.82 2.68
C TYR A 512 25.48 11.47 4.06
N LYS A 513 24.76 10.83 4.99
CA LYS A 513 24.76 11.22 6.38
C LYS A 513 24.48 10.02 7.28
N PHE A 514 25.33 9.81 8.28
CA PHE A 514 25.15 8.73 9.27
C PHE A 514 25.06 9.28 10.69
N PRO A 515 24.14 8.76 11.53
CA PRO A 515 24.22 8.93 12.97
C PRO A 515 25.42 8.14 13.53
N GLU A 516 25.73 8.30 14.81
CA GLU A 516 26.88 7.63 15.45
C GLU A 516 26.75 6.09 15.44
N ASP A 517 25.51 5.58 15.50
CA ASP A 517 25.17 4.15 15.46
C ASP A 517 23.87 3.98 14.65
N PRO A 518 23.95 3.80 13.32
CA PRO A 518 22.75 3.72 12.48
C PRO A 518 21.95 2.44 12.73
N SER A 519 20.65 2.60 12.97
CA SER A 519 19.72 1.48 13.15
C SER A 519 19.43 0.75 11.84
N ALA A 520 19.50 1.45 10.71
CA ALA A 520 19.34 0.95 9.35
C ALA A 520 19.81 2.00 8.33
N ILE A 521 19.93 1.62 7.06
CA ILE A 521 20.37 2.50 5.96
C ILE A 521 19.24 2.69 4.94
N ILE A 522 19.05 3.92 4.45
CA ILE A 522 18.14 4.23 3.35
C ILE A 522 18.94 4.76 2.16
N PHE A 523 18.79 4.10 1.02
CA PHE A 523 19.16 4.63 -0.28
C PHE A 523 17.99 5.40 -0.90
N PHE A 524 18.23 6.64 -1.34
CA PHE A 524 17.22 7.46 -2.00
C PHE A 524 17.59 7.71 -3.47
N PHE A 525 16.64 7.48 -4.38
CA PHE A 525 16.84 7.57 -5.82
C PHE A 525 15.97 8.66 -6.48
N HIS A 526 16.61 9.53 -7.26
CA HIS A 526 15.93 10.59 -8.00
C HIS A 526 15.15 10.06 -9.22
N GLY A 527 14.20 10.84 -9.73
CA GLY A 527 13.44 10.50 -10.95
C GLY A 527 14.27 10.59 -12.25
N GLY A 528 13.68 10.23 -13.39
CA GLY A 528 14.41 9.98 -14.66
C GLY A 528 15.14 11.15 -15.31
N ASN A 529 14.91 12.39 -14.84
CA ASN A 529 15.62 13.60 -15.28
C ASN A 529 16.26 14.36 -14.11
N GLY A 530 16.35 13.72 -12.95
CA GLY A 530 16.88 14.31 -11.72
C GLY A 530 18.38 14.08 -11.53
N ASN A 531 18.88 14.51 -10.37
CA ASN A 531 20.22 14.20 -9.88
C ASN A 531 20.24 14.26 -8.35
N ALA A 532 21.32 13.75 -7.75
CA ALA A 532 21.47 13.65 -6.30
C ALA A 532 21.55 15.02 -5.59
N GLU A 533 22.13 16.04 -6.23
CA GLU A 533 22.30 17.37 -5.63
C GLU A 533 20.96 18.12 -5.53
N GLU A 534 20.19 18.15 -6.62
CA GLU A 534 18.92 18.88 -6.67
C GLU A 534 17.81 18.18 -5.87
N ILE A 535 17.83 16.84 -5.76
CA ILE A 535 16.75 16.10 -5.10
C ILE A 535 16.75 16.31 -3.58
N ILE A 536 17.92 16.44 -2.94
CA ILE A 536 18.04 16.67 -1.49
C ILE A 536 17.63 18.08 -1.07
N GLU A 537 17.60 19.03 -2.02
CA GLU A 537 17.16 20.41 -1.77
C GLU A 537 15.63 20.57 -1.87
N ARG A 538 14.90 19.54 -2.35
CA ARG A 538 13.44 19.60 -2.43
C ARG A 538 12.81 19.48 -1.03
N VAL A 539 11.86 20.36 -0.74
CA VAL A 539 11.23 20.49 0.59
C VAL A 539 10.69 19.15 1.12
N GLU A 540 9.94 18.41 0.31
CA GLU A 540 9.35 17.13 0.75
C GLU A 540 10.39 16.04 0.98
N VAL A 541 11.41 15.97 0.12
CA VAL A 541 12.50 15.00 0.23
C VAL A 541 13.35 15.32 1.45
N GLY A 542 13.71 16.59 1.65
CA GLY A 542 14.44 17.07 2.82
C GLY A 542 13.71 16.75 4.12
N GLN A 543 12.39 16.92 4.17
CA GLN A 543 11.58 16.55 5.33
C GLN A 543 11.60 15.05 5.62
N PHE A 544 11.43 14.20 4.59
CA PHE A 544 11.52 12.74 4.74
C PHE A 544 12.90 12.31 5.26
N LEU A 545 13.96 12.84 4.65
CA LEU A 545 15.35 12.53 5.03
C LEU A 545 15.67 13.02 6.45
N GLN A 546 15.24 14.23 6.84
CA GLN A 546 15.39 14.71 8.22
C GLN A 546 14.65 13.79 9.19
N HIS A 547 13.41 13.42 8.92
CA HIS A 547 12.63 12.54 9.80
C HIS A 547 13.28 11.15 9.92
N ALA A 548 13.75 10.57 8.82
CA ALA A 548 14.49 9.32 8.83
C ALA A 548 15.78 9.42 9.66
N PHE A 549 16.57 10.49 9.49
CA PHE A 549 17.80 10.68 10.24
C PHE A 549 17.58 10.73 11.75
N GLU A 550 16.55 11.47 12.19
CA GLU A 550 16.21 11.57 13.62
C GLU A 550 15.69 10.26 14.22
N LYS A 551 15.15 9.36 13.38
CA LYS A 551 14.83 7.97 13.79
C LYS A 551 16.04 7.03 13.80
N GLY A 552 17.24 7.54 13.53
CA GLY A 552 18.50 6.80 13.59
C GLY A 552 18.90 6.12 12.28
N PHE A 553 18.26 6.46 11.15
CA PHE A 553 18.64 5.92 9.86
C PHE A 553 19.87 6.63 9.29
N GLY A 554 20.80 5.86 8.71
CA GLY A 554 21.82 6.38 7.81
C GLY A 554 21.22 6.63 6.42
N LEU A 555 21.69 7.67 5.74
CA LEU A 555 21.12 8.14 4.48
C LEU A 555 22.20 8.19 3.40
N ILE A 556 21.89 7.64 2.23
CA ILE A 556 22.77 7.67 1.05
C ILE A 556 21.95 8.05 -0.17
N ILE A 557 22.42 9.06 -0.92
CA ILE A 557 21.82 9.54 -2.14
C ILE A 557 22.91 9.59 -3.21
N THR A 558 22.60 9.03 -4.38
CA THR A 558 23.50 9.00 -5.53
C THR A 558 22.70 9.17 -6.82
N GLU A 559 23.38 9.12 -7.95
CA GLU A 559 22.81 9.35 -9.28
C GLU A 559 23.00 8.15 -10.20
N SER A 560 22.13 8.03 -11.22
CA SER A 560 22.24 6.98 -12.23
C SER A 560 23.54 7.12 -13.05
N GLU A 561 23.98 6.02 -13.64
CA GLU A 561 25.15 5.96 -14.51
C GLU A 561 25.00 6.87 -15.72
N ASP A 562 23.80 6.87 -16.29
CA ASP A 562 23.39 7.75 -17.36
C ASP A 562 23.58 9.24 -16.98
N ARG A 563 23.17 9.61 -15.76
CA ARG A 563 23.38 10.97 -15.24
C ARG A 563 24.86 11.30 -15.05
N THR A 564 25.66 10.38 -14.51
CA THR A 564 27.11 10.56 -14.32
C THR A 564 27.84 10.77 -15.65
N LEU A 565 27.40 10.10 -16.72
CA LEU A 565 27.99 10.21 -18.06
C LEU A 565 27.42 11.36 -18.88
N GLY A 566 26.28 11.92 -18.45
CA GLY A 566 25.64 13.07 -19.08
C GLY A 566 24.86 12.71 -20.34
N ASP A 567 23.95 11.72 -20.25
CA ASP A 567 23.10 11.25 -21.36
C ASP A 567 23.94 10.73 -22.55
N PRO A 568 24.68 9.61 -22.37
CA PRO A 568 25.63 9.12 -23.36
C PRO A 568 24.94 8.45 -24.56
N ASP A 569 23.70 7.98 -24.41
CA ASP A 569 22.89 7.45 -25.51
C ASP A 569 22.08 8.53 -26.25
N ASN A 570 22.05 9.74 -25.69
CA ASN A 570 21.44 10.95 -26.24
C ASN A 570 19.94 10.75 -26.50
N ASP A 571 19.28 9.98 -25.61
CA ASP A 571 17.84 9.73 -25.64
C ASP A 571 17.04 10.89 -25.00
N GLY A 572 17.74 11.84 -24.37
CA GLY A 572 17.17 13.03 -23.76
C GLY A 572 16.73 12.83 -22.30
N THR A 573 17.03 11.68 -21.71
CA THR A 573 16.77 11.35 -20.29
C THR A 573 18.07 11.03 -19.56
N THR A 574 18.04 11.02 -18.23
CA THR A 574 19.18 10.60 -17.39
C THR A 574 18.67 9.62 -16.34
N LYS A 575 18.20 8.47 -16.81
CA LYS A 575 17.35 7.55 -16.04
C LYS A 575 18.17 6.43 -15.40
N TRP A 576 17.56 5.74 -14.45
CA TRP A 576 18.05 4.47 -13.93
C TRP A 576 17.69 3.34 -14.90
N GLU A 577 18.59 2.39 -15.09
CA GLU A 577 18.32 1.17 -15.87
C GLU A 577 17.36 0.24 -15.08
N ILE A 578 16.30 -0.21 -15.74
CA ILE A 578 15.19 -0.98 -15.10
C ILE A 578 14.86 -2.29 -15.82
N ASN A 579 15.47 -2.57 -16.98
CA ASN A 579 15.16 -3.77 -17.76
C ASN A 579 15.98 -5.00 -17.32
N SER A 580 17.06 -4.79 -16.57
CA SER A 580 17.87 -5.85 -15.97
C SER A 580 17.87 -5.73 -14.44
N TRP A 581 17.65 -6.85 -13.77
CA TRP A 581 17.43 -6.93 -12.31
C TRP A 581 18.52 -7.74 -11.60
N THR A 582 19.69 -7.85 -12.21
CA THR A 582 20.88 -8.53 -11.66
C THR A 582 22.04 -7.54 -11.57
N VAL A 583 22.99 -7.74 -10.65
CA VAL A 583 24.16 -6.87 -10.48
C VAL A 583 24.99 -6.83 -11.76
N ASP A 584 25.23 -7.98 -12.40
CA ASP A 584 26.04 -8.07 -13.62
C ASP A 584 25.37 -7.45 -14.86
N GLY A 585 24.04 -7.45 -14.89
CA GLY A 585 23.28 -6.98 -16.04
C GLY A 585 22.94 -5.49 -15.98
N ASN A 586 23.15 -4.86 -14.82
CA ASN A 586 22.74 -3.48 -14.55
C ASN A 586 23.83 -2.73 -13.77
N THR A 587 24.53 -1.82 -14.47
CA THR A 587 25.60 -1.00 -13.87
C THR A 587 25.11 -0.14 -12.70
N ASP A 588 23.85 0.31 -12.71
CA ASP A 588 23.30 1.09 -11.59
C ASP A 588 23.19 0.23 -10.33
N ILE A 589 22.73 -1.03 -10.44
CA ILE A 589 22.68 -1.97 -9.30
C ILE A 589 24.09 -2.22 -8.78
N GLY A 590 25.05 -2.50 -9.67
CA GLY A 590 26.45 -2.70 -9.26
C GLY A 590 27.08 -1.47 -8.61
N ASN A 591 26.69 -0.26 -9.04
CA ASN A 591 27.12 0.96 -8.38
C ASN A 591 26.59 1.05 -6.95
N ILE A 592 25.33 0.68 -6.70
CA ILE A 592 24.76 0.66 -5.34
C ILE A 592 25.48 -0.38 -4.47
N GLN A 593 25.78 -1.56 -5.00
CA GLN A 593 26.58 -2.56 -4.30
C GLN A 593 27.96 -2.01 -3.89
N ALA A 594 28.66 -1.36 -4.82
CA ALA A 594 29.97 -0.76 -4.55
C ALA A 594 29.92 0.31 -3.43
N LEU A 595 28.81 1.06 -3.34
CA LEU A 595 28.60 2.02 -2.25
C LEU A 595 28.35 1.33 -0.91
N ILE A 596 27.52 0.28 -0.88
CA ILE A 596 27.28 -0.55 0.32
C ILE A 596 28.62 -1.10 0.83
N ASP A 597 29.43 -1.69 -0.06
CA ASP A 597 30.75 -2.25 0.28
C ASP A 597 31.68 -1.17 0.85
N THR A 598 31.68 0.00 0.23
CA THR A 598 32.53 1.13 0.65
C THR A 598 32.16 1.63 2.04
N PHE A 599 30.87 1.84 2.32
CA PHE A 599 30.44 2.34 3.64
C PHE A 599 30.53 1.27 4.72
N THR A 600 30.35 -0.01 4.38
CA THR A 600 30.58 -1.14 5.29
C THR A 600 32.06 -1.23 5.66
N PHE A 601 32.95 -1.20 4.67
CA PHE A 601 34.41 -1.24 4.91
C PHE A 601 34.92 -0.06 5.75
N ARG A 602 34.32 1.12 5.58
CA ARG A 602 34.66 2.32 6.38
C ARG A 602 34.11 2.26 7.82
N GLY A 603 33.28 1.28 8.15
CA GLY A 603 32.60 1.16 9.43
C GLY A 603 31.50 2.21 9.62
N ASN A 604 30.96 2.77 8.53
CA ASN A 604 29.82 3.69 8.58
C ASN A 604 28.48 2.96 8.71
N MET A 605 28.42 1.70 8.30
CA MET A 605 27.27 0.81 8.46
C MET A 605 27.73 -0.60 8.84
N ASP A 606 26.90 -1.35 9.58
CA ASP A 606 27.12 -2.77 9.86
C ASP A 606 26.57 -3.59 8.69
N GLN A 607 27.22 -4.71 8.40
CA GLN A 607 26.78 -5.68 7.41
C GLN A 607 25.42 -6.31 7.75
N GLN A 608 25.07 -6.35 9.04
CA GLN A 608 23.75 -6.82 9.50
C GLN A 608 22.72 -5.70 9.58
N SER A 609 23.08 -4.43 9.31
CA SER A 609 22.13 -3.32 9.34
C SER A 609 21.09 -3.51 8.23
N PRO A 610 19.79 -3.40 8.54
CA PRO A 610 18.77 -3.39 7.50
C PRO A 610 19.03 -2.28 6.49
N ILE A 611 18.85 -2.57 5.20
CA ILE A 611 18.99 -1.60 4.11
C ILE A 611 17.65 -1.50 3.40
N TYR A 612 17.22 -0.27 3.14
CA TYR A 612 15.99 0.04 2.45
C TYR A 612 16.26 0.93 1.24
N SER A 613 15.36 0.87 0.25
CA SER A 613 15.39 1.74 -0.91
C SER A 613 14.14 2.60 -0.99
N VAL A 614 14.29 3.85 -1.42
CA VAL A 614 13.21 4.80 -1.65
C VAL A 614 13.49 5.50 -2.96
N GLY A 615 12.46 5.72 -3.78
CA GLY A 615 12.64 6.54 -4.98
C GLY A 615 11.35 7.13 -5.50
N VAL A 616 11.49 8.09 -6.41
CA VAL A 616 10.37 8.75 -7.08
C VAL A 616 10.43 8.52 -8.59
N SER A 617 9.29 8.38 -9.27
CA SER A 617 9.23 8.23 -10.72
C SER A 617 10.04 7.00 -11.20
N ASN A 618 10.87 7.15 -12.24
CA ASN A 618 11.81 6.10 -12.66
C ASN A 618 12.76 5.63 -11.53
N GLY A 619 13.17 6.50 -10.60
CA GLY A 619 13.92 6.10 -9.40
C GLY A 619 13.09 5.27 -8.43
N GLY A 620 11.77 5.44 -8.43
CA GLY A 620 10.83 4.57 -7.70
C GLY A 620 10.74 3.19 -8.33
N ASN A 621 10.72 3.06 -9.67
CA ASN A 621 10.86 1.75 -10.31
C ASN A 621 12.20 1.09 -9.97
N PHE A 622 13.27 1.87 -9.99
CA PHE A 622 14.59 1.36 -9.63
C PHE A 622 14.70 0.94 -8.17
N SER A 623 13.99 1.60 -7.24
CA SER A 623 14.06 1.27 -5.81
C SER A 623 13.60 -0.16 -5.52
N SER A 624 12.51 -0.63 -6.14
CA SER A 624 12.06 -2.02 -5.99
C SER A 624 13.01 -3.01 -6.66
N ILE A 625 13.52 -2.66 -7.84
CA ILE A 625 14.46 -3.50 -8.61
C ILE A 625 15.78 -3.71 -7.88
N VAL A 626 16.41 -2.63 -7.40
CA VAL A 626 17.67 -2.74 -6.65
C VAL A 626 17.47 -3.44 -5.32
N ALA A 627 16.29 -3.28 -4.70
CA ALA A 627 15.97 -3.99 -3.48
C ALA A 627 15.84 -5.49 -3.69
N HIS A 628 15.26 -5.93 -4.80
CA HIS A 628 15.26 -7.32 -5.19
C HIS A 628 16.67 -7.84 -5.47
N ALA A 629 17.40 -7.14 -6.34
CA ALA A 629 18.69 -7.61 -6.82
C ALA A 629 19.75 -7.73 -5.71
N LEU A 630 19.71 -6.81 -4.74
CA LEU A 630 20.65 -6.80 -3.62
C LEU A 630 20.06 -7.38 -2.33
N ASN A 631 18.87 -8.01 -2.40
CA ASN A 631 18.16 -8.56 -1.26
C ASN A 631 18.00 -7.57 -0.09
N LEU A 632 17.65 -6.32 -0.40
CA LEU A 632 17.38 -5.28 0.58
C LEU A 632 16.05 -5.58 1.30
N ASN A 633 15.92 -5.06 2.52
CA ASN A 633 14.85 -5.43 3.44
C ASN A 633 13.45 -4.99 3.00
N ALA A 634 13.35 -3.82 2.36
CA ALA A 634 12.09 -3.30 1.81
C ALA A 634 12.35 -2.13 0.83
N ALA A 635 11.37 -1.86 -0.04
CA ALA A 635 11.41 -0.77 -1.01
C ALA A 635 10.18 0.14 -0.92
N ALA A 636 10.37 1.44 -1.16
CA ALA A 636 9.31 2.42 -1.30
C ALA A 636 9.34 3.13 -2.66
N MET A 637 8.16 3.26 -3.26
CA MET A 637 8.00 3.76 -4.62
C MET A 637 7.01 4.92 -4.67
N TYR A 638 7.50 6.13 -4.92
CA TYR A 638 6.68 7.33 -5.04
C TYR A 638 6.40 7.68 -6.50
N SER A 639 5.16 8.04 -6.81
CA SER A 639 4.73 8.50 -8.15
C SER A 639 5.32 7.65 -9.27
N SER A 640 5.15 6.33 -9.14
CA SER A 640 5.77 5.32 -9.99
C SER A 640 4.78 4.21 -10.35
N GLN A 641 4.86 3.72 -11.59
CA GLN A 641 3.93 2.71 -12.12
C GLN A 641 4.25 1.28 -11.68
N GLY A 642 5.49 1.02 -11.25
CA GLY A 642 5.99 -0.35 -11.08
C GLY A 642 6.34 -1.01 -12.41
N ASN A 643 7.19 -0.38 -13.21
CA ASN A 643 7.69 -0.99 -14.44
C ASN A 643 9.06 -1.64 -14.23
N PRO A 644 9.32 -2.79 -14.88
CA PRO A 644 8.38 -3.53 -15.74
C PRO A 644 7.43 -4.45 -14.93
N PRO A 645 6.15 -4.65 -15.31
CA PRO A 645 5.20 -5.45 -14.51
C PRO A 645 5.60 -6.91 -14.28
N GLU A 646 6.31 -7.53 -15.22
CA GLU A 646 6.82 -8.90 -15.10
C GLU A 646 7.77 -9.09 -13.91
N PHE A 647 8.43 -8.04 -13.46
CA PHE A 647 9.29 -8.07 -12.28
C PHE A 647 8.51 -8.43 -10.99
N TYR A 648 7.27 -7.96 -10.86
CA TYR A 648 6.45 -8.18 -9.67
C TYR A 648 5.93 -9.61 -9.54
N GLN A 649 6.01 -10.40 -10.63
CA GLN A 649 5.77 -11.84 -10.60
C GLN A 649 6.94 -12.62 -9.96
N LEU A 650 8.09 -11.97 -9.76
CA LEU A 650 9.33 -12.60 -9.31
C LEU A 650 9.80 -12.09 -7.96
N THR A 651 9.78 -10.77 -7.73
CA THR A 651 10.32 -10.19 -6.50
C THR A 651 9.58 -10.65 -5.24
N ASP A 652 10.34 -10.96 -4.19
CA ASP A 652 9.84 -11.27 -2.84
C ASP A 652 10.11 -10.12 -1.86
N THR A 653 10.55 -8.96 -2.36
CA THR A 653 10.87 -7.79 -1.54
C THR A 653 9.59 -7.09 -1.05
N PRO A 654 9.43 -6.89 0.27
CA PRO A 654 8.35 -6.08 0.81
C PRO A 654 8.33 -4.67 0.19
N THR A 655 7.20 -4.25 -0.37
CA THR A 655 7.13 -3.01 -1.16
C THR A 655 5.95 -2.13 -0.79
N ILE A 656 6.21 -0.84 -0.58
CA ILE A 656 5.19 0.20 -0.39
C ILE A 656 5.02 1.03 -1.67
N PHE A 657 3.78 1.10 -2.15
CA PHE A 657 3.38 1.88 -3.32
C PHE A 657 2.77 3.21 -2.86
N CYS A 658 3.37 4.31 -3.30
CA CYS A 658 2.94 5.68 -3.00
C CYS A 658 2.65 6.48 -4.28
N PRO A 659 1.64 6.11 -5.09
CA PRO A 659 1.32 6.90 -6.28
C PRO A 659 0.56 8.18 -5.92
N ALA A 660 0.63 9.17 -6.81
CA ALA A 660 -0.19 10.37 -6.73
C ALA A 660 -1.42 10.20 -7.63
N LYS A 661 -2.62 10.46 -7.10
CA LYS A 661 -3.90 10.09 -7.73
C LYS A 661 -4.13 10.71 -9.12
N TYR A 662 -3.65 11.93 -9.33
CA TYR A 662 -3.87 12.68 -10.58
C TYR A 662 -2.60 12.79 -11.43
N ASP A 663 -1.62 11.92 -11.18
CA ASP A 663 -0.39 11.88 -11.96
C ASP A 663 -0.68 11.41 -13.40
N PRO A 664 -0.58 12.31 -14.40
CA PRO A 664 -0.87 11.95 -15.79
C PRO A 664 0.20 11.00 -16.35
N ALA A 665 1.39 10.96 -15.75
CA ALA A 665 2.48 10.10 -16.18
C ALA A 665 2.30 8.64 -15.74
N LEU A 666 1.36 8.33 -14.84
CA LEU A 666 1.08 6.95 -14.39
C LEU A 666 0.00 6.23 -15.22
N GLY A 667 -0.61 6.92 -16.20
CA GLY A 667 -1.80 6.44 -16.91
C GLY A 667 -3.02 6.55 -16.00
N GLY A 668 -4.16 6.99 -16.54
CA GLY A 668 -5.34 7.35 -15.75
C GLY A 668 -5.69 6.33 -14.66
N GLY A 669 -5.62 6.76 -13.40
CA GLY A 669 -6.03 5.99 -12.21
C GLY A 669 -4.99 5.02 -11.64
N ASN A 670 -3.69 5.21 -11.90
CA ASN A 670 -2.60 4.43 -11.27
C ASN A 670 -2.69 2.91 -11.48
N TRP A 671 -3.36 2.49 -12.55
CA TRP A 671 -3.75 1.10 -12.79
C TRP A 671 -2.59 0.09 -12.74
N ALA A 672 -1.44 0.45 -13.31
CA ALA A 672 -0.26 -0.42 -13.30
C ALA A 672 0.27 -0.66 -11.87
N ALA A 673 0.32 0.38 -11.04
CA ALA A 673 0.75 0.26 -9.65
C ALA A 673 -0.21 -0.61 -8.84
N HIS A 674 -1.53 -0.46 -9.06
CA HIS A 674 -2.54 -1.33 -8.45
C HIS A 674 -2.37 -2.80 -8.85
N MET A 675 -2.17 -3.07 -10.14
CA MET A 675 -1.97 -4.44 -10.64
C MET A 675 -0.73 -5.11 -10.03
N ASN A 676 0.36 -4.36 -9.89
CA ASN A 676 1.59 -4.86 -9.29
C ASN A 676 1.44 -5.09 -7.78
N PHE A 677 0.74 -4.19 -7.09
CA PHE A 677 0.36 -4.39 -5.68
C PHE A 677 -0.48 -5.66 -5.49
N ASP A 678 -1.53 -5.85 -6.30
CA ASP A 678 -2.39 -7.04 -6.25
C ASP A 678 -1.60 -8.33 -6.53
N THR A 679 -0.62 -8.27 -7.43
CA THR A 679 0.29 -9.38 -7.72
C THR A 679 1.09 -9.79 -6.48
N LEU A 680 1.68 -8.83 -5.77
CA LEU A 680 2.42 -9.11 -4.54
C LEU A 680 1.52 -9.64 -3.43
N GLN A 681 0.33 -9.04 -3.25
CA GLN A 681 -0.66 -9.52 -2.28
C GLN A 681 -1.09 -10.96 -2.55
N TYR A 682 -1.34 -11.31 -3.82
CA TYR A 682 -1.71 -12.67 -4.23
C TYR A 682 -0.60 -13.70 -3.92
N ARG A 683 0.67 -13.28 -4.01
CA ARG A 683 1.85 -14.10 -3.68
C ARG A 683 2.17 -14.13 -2.17
N GLY A 684 1.42 -13.40 -1.35
CA GLY A 684 1.66 -13.32 0.10
C GLY A 684 2.90 -12.48 0.47
N ILE A 685 3.40 -11.65 -0.44
CA ILE A 685 4.52 -10.75 -0.19
C ILE A 685 3.99 -9.50 0.52
N PRO A 686 4.56 -9.10 1.67
CA PRO A 686 4.09 -7.93 2.40
C PRO A 686 4.17 -6.68 1.53
N SER A 687 3.03 -6.08 1.22
CA SER A 687 2.96 -4.83 0.48
C SER A 687 1.84 -3.94 0.99
N VAL A 688 1.98 -2.63 0.81
CA VAL A 688 0.98 -1.64 1.19
C VAL A 688 0.83 -0.60 0.09
N PHE A 689 -0.38 -0.07 -0.06
CA PHE A 689 -0.73 0.91 -1.09
C PHE A 689 -1.32 2.15 -0.43
N TYR A 690 -0.63 3.28 -0.58
CA TYR A 690 -1.07 4.58 -0.07
C TYR A 690 -1.09 5.59 -1.20
N GLU A 691 -2.28 5.98 -1.64
CA GLU A 691 -2.45 6.95 -2.71
C GLU A 691 -2.56 8.37 -2.13
N LEU A 692 -1.79 9.32 -2.67
CA LEU A 692 -1.94 10.74 -2.34
C LEU A 692 -3.11 11.33 -3.12
N ASP A 693 -4.04 11.98 -2.42
CA ASP A 693 -5.13 12.78 -3.01
C ASP A 693 -4.82 14.29 -2.93
N ARG A 694 -5.61 15.09 -3.64
CA ARG A 694 -5.53 16.55 -3.61
C ARG A 694 -5.73 17.09 -2.21
N SER A 695 -5.08 18.22 -1.94
CA SER A 695 -5.29 18.98 -0.71
C SER A 695 -5.52 20.46 -1.02
N PRO A 696 -6.28 21.15 -0.15
CA PRO A 696 -6.56 22.57 -0.32
C PRO A 696 -5.27 23.41 -0.19
N ALA A 697 -5.18 24.41 -1.05
CA ALA A 697 -4.14 25.42 -1.08
C ALA A 697 -4.38 26.47 0.01
N TYR A 698 -3.43 26.54 0.93
CA TYR A 698 -3.37 27.60 1.93
C TYR A 698 -2.03 28.32 1.86
N PRO A 699 -1.99 29.63 2.19
CA PRO A 699 -0.76 30.40 2.19
C PRO A 699 0.39 29.72 2.94
N GLN A 700 0.09 29.01 4.03
CA GLN A 700 1.06 28.34 4.89
C GLN A 700 1.87 27.26 4.15
N ARG A 701 1.35 26.65 3.09
CA ARG A 701 2.08 25.63 2.32
C ARG A 701 3.32 26.22 1.64
N PHE A 702 3.23 27.42 1.07
CA PHE A 702 4.38 28.06 0.41
C PHE A 702 5.42 28.58 1.41
N ALA A 703 5.05 28.81 2.67
CA ALA A 703 5.96 29.26 3.72
C ALA A 703 6.95 28.17 4.14
N ARG A 704 6.69 26.91 3.74
CA ARG A 704 7.62 25.78 3.88
C ARG A 704 8.82 25.88 2.94
N VAL A 705 8.74 26.70 1.88
CA VAL A 705 9.84 26.89 0.94
C VAL A 705 10.90 27.80 1.57
N PRO A 706 12.18 27.37 1.62
CA PRO A 706 13.25 28.18 2.19
C PRO A 706 13.30 29.60 1.58
N GLY A 707 13.27 30.62 2.45
CA GLY A 707 13.32 32.02 2.06
C GLY A 707 11.97 32.68 1.78
N ILE A 708 10.85 31.97 1.95
CA ILE A 708 9.49 32.52 1.88
C ILE A 708 8.95 32.69 3.30
N ASP A 709 8.75 33.94 3.73
CA ASP A 709 8.04 34.22 4.98
C ASP A 709 6.52 34.23 4.77
N ILE A 710 5.75 34.22 5.85
CA ILE A 710 4.28 34.16 5.77
C ILE A 710 3.68 35.33 4.98
N SER A 711 4.32 36.50 4.96
CA SER A 711 3.83 37.67 4.21
C SER A 711 3.95 37.41 2.71
N LEU A 712 5.15 37.02 2.26
CA LEU A 712 5.38 36.67 0.86
C LEU A 712 4.55 35.45 0.43
N SER A 713 4.36 34.50 1.34
CA SER A 713 3.50 33.33 1.14
C SER A 713 2.05 33.69 0.83
N ASN A 714 1.51 34.67 1.57
CA ASN A 714 0.17 35.23 1.32
C ASN A 714 0.11 35.97 -0.02
N GLU A 715 1.16 36.71 -0.39
CA GLU A 715 1.24 37.38 -1.68
C GLU A 715 1.23 36.38 -2.85
N ILE A 716 1.98 35.28 -2.74
CA ILE A 716 1.99 34.18 -3.73
C ILE A 716 0.60 33.54 -3.84
N PHE A 717 -0.02 33.21 -2.70
CA PHE A 717 -1.37 32.64 -2.67
C PHE A 717 -2.40 33.56 -3.35
N ASN A 718 -2.40 34.85 -2.99
CA ASN A 718 -3.30 35.84 -3.56
C ASN A 718 -3.06 36.07 -5.05
N GLU A 719 -1.81 36.01 -5.52
CA GLU A 719 -1.48 36.04 -6.94
C GLU A 719 -2.17 34.89 -7.67
N PHE A 720 -1.97 33.64 -7.24
CA PHE A 720 -2.61 32.48 -7.87
C PHE A 720 -4.14 32.52 -7.82
N GLN A 721 -4.71 32.95 -6.69
CA GLN A 721 -6.16 33.12 -6.56
C GLN A 721 -6.70 34.20 -7.52
N SER A 722 -6.01 35.34 -7.62
CA SER A 722 -6.41 36.42 -8.53
C SER A 722 -6.30 36.06 -10.01
N MET A 723 -5.40 35.13 -10.34
CA MET A 723 -5.24 34.57 -11.68
C MET A 723 -6.25 33.44 -11.99
N GLY A 724 -7.11 33.08 -11.03
CA GLY A 724 -8.10 32.03 -11.17
C GLY A 724 -7.51 30.61 -11.18
N PHE A 725 -6.29 30.44 -10.65
CA PHE A 725 -5.68 29.12 -10.52
C PHE A 725 -6.15 28.37 -9.28
N ILE A 726 -6.68 29.09 -8.29
CA ILE A 726 -7.27 28.55 -7.06
C ILE A 726 -8.75 28.93 -7.03
N ASP A 727 -9.63 27.94 -6.77
CA ASP A 727 -11.07 28.15 -6.66
C ASP A 727 -11.50 28.66 -5.26
N ASN A 728 -12.82 28.84 -5.09
CA ASN A 728 -13.40 29.31 -3.83
C ASN A 728 -13.31 28.29 -2.69
N ASN A 729 -13.08 27.00 -3.01
CA ASN A 729 -12.87 25.93 -2.03
C ASN A 729 -11.39 25.72 -1.73
N HIS A 730 -10.54 26.66 -2.17
CA HIS A 730 -9.09 26.63 -2.01
C HIS A 730 -8.38 25.52 -2.81
N TYR A 731 -8.97 24.91 -3.84
CA TYR A 731 -8.26 23.91 -4.65
C TYR A 731 -7.64 24.52 -5.90
N PHE A 732 -6.46 24.01 -6.27
CA PHE A 732 -5.88 24.31 -7.58
C PHE A 732 -6.73 23.66 -8.67
N VAL A 733 -7.23 24.49 -9.61
CA VAL A 733 -8.04 24.04 -10.76
C VAL A 733 -7.22 23.85 -12.04
N VAL A 734 -5.92 24.15 -11.98
CA VAL A 734 -4.94 23.95 -13.05
C VAL A 734 -3.76 23.12 -12.54
N LEU A 735 -3.17 22.29 -13.40
CA LEU A 735 -1.96 21.54 -13.08
C LEU A 735 -0.73 22.43 -13.11
N ASP A 736 0.33 22.03 -12.39
CA ASP A 736 1.55 22.83 -12.28
C ASP A 736 2.24 23.04 -13.63
N ASP A 737 2.23 22.04 -14.52
CA ASP A 737 2.78 22.13 -15.88
C ASP A 737 2.19 23.30 -16.67
N SER A 738 0.90 23.60 -16.43
CA SER A 738 0.23 24.75 -17.07
C SER A 738 0.74 26.07 -16.52
N ILE A 739 0.97 26.16 -15.20
CA ILE A 739 1.53 27.34 -14.54
C ILE A 739 2.99 27.52 -14.96
N GLN A 740 3.77 26.44 -14.98
CA GLN A 740 5.16 26.44 -15.43
C GLN A 740 5.28 26.90 -16.88
N HIS A 741 4.42 26.40 -17.78
CA HIS A 741 4.41 26.82 -19.17
C HIS A 741 4.14 28.32 -19.32
N GLN A 742 3.16 28.84 -18.57
CA GLN A 742 2.83 30.27 -18.56
C GLN A 742 4.01 31.11 -18.03
N TYR A 743 4.62 30.68 -16.92
CA TYR A 743 5.79 31.36 -16.34
C TYR A 743 6.98 31.36 -17.30
N MET A 744 7.24 30.26 -18.01
CA MET A 744 8.34 30.20 -18.99
C MET A 744 8.05 31.03 -20.26
N ALA A 745 6.78 31.19 -20.64
CA ALA A 745 6.38 31.97 -21.80
C ALA A 745 6.45 33.48 -21.54
N ASP A 746 5.97 33.93 -20.37
CA ASP A 746 5.96 35.34 -19.98
C ASP A 746 6.05 35.50 -18.45
N PRO A 747 7.26 35.49 -17.85
CA PRO A 747 7.40 35.61 -16.40
C PRO A 747 6.78 36.89 -15.83
N ASP A 748 6.77 37.98 -16.60
CA ASP A 748 6.31 39.30 -16.16
C ASP A 748 4.77 39.34 -15.93
N MET A 749 4.03 38.32 -16.38
CA MET A 749 2.59 38.18 -16.07
C MET A 749 2.34 37.86 -14.58
N PHE A 750 3.35 37.33 -13.89
CA PHE A 750 3.31 37.05 -12.45
C PHE A 750 3.97 38.21 -11.70
N SER A 751 3.15 39.03 -11.05
CA SER A 751 3.59 40.16 -10.22
C SER A 751 4.50 39.78 -9.04
N VAL A 752 4.34 38.59 -8.47
CA VAL A 752 5.10 38.11 -7.31
C VAL A 752 6.18 37.12 -7.76
N LEU A 753 5.81 36.05 -8.49
CA LEU A 753 6.79 35.03 -8.93
C LEU A 753 7.92 35.57 -9.80
N SER A 754 7.68 36.61 -10.62
CA SER A 754 8.75 37.24 -11.43
C SER A 754 9.85 37.90 -10.60
N THR A 755 9.58 38.20 -9.33
CA THR A 755 10.53 38.84 -8.41
C THR A 755 11.44 37.83 -7.71
N LEU A 756 11.08 36.55 -7.75
CA LEU A 756 11.79 35.47 -7.07
C LEU A 756 12.89 34.88 -7.95
N ASN A 757 13.88 34.25 -7.30
CA ASN A 757 14.87 33.49 -8.05
C ASN A 757 14.27 32.18 -8.58
N ILE A 758 14.85 31.65 -9.66
CA ILE A 758 14.29 30.49 -10.37
C ILE A 758 14.23 29.23 -9.51
N SER A 759 15.12 29.08 -8.51
CA SER A 759 15.11 27.91 -7.61
C SER A 759 13.92 27.97 -6.66
N THR A 760 13.67 29.14 -6.07
CA THR A 760 12.48 29.37 -5.22
C THR A 760 11.19 29.14 -6.01
N VAL A 761 11.12 29.59 -7.27
CA VAL A 761 9.96 29.32 -8.14
C VAL A 761 9.76 27.82 -8.38
N ARG A 762 10.84 27.06 -8.63
CA ARG A 762 10.76 25.59 -8.77
C ARG A 762 10.21 24.92 -7.51
N HIS A 763 10.67 25.34 -6.32
CA HIS A 763 10.14 24.79 -5.07
C HIS A 763 8.67 25.15 -4.82
N ILE A 764 8.21 26.33 -5.25
CA ILE A 764 6.79 26.69 -5.21
C ILE A 764 5.98 25.75 -6.13
N LEU A 765 6.47 25.49 -7.35
CA LEU A 765 5.82 24.55 -8.28
C LEU A 765 5.80 23.12 -7.72
N ASP A 766 6.88 22.65 -7.08
CA ASP A 766 6.90 21.36 -6.39
C ASP A 766 5.80 21.28 -5.30
N GLN A 767 5.56 22.36 -4.54
CA GLN A 767 4.45 22.39 -3.57
C GLN A 767 3.08 22.30 -4.24
N ILE A 768 2.92 22.90 -5.43
CA ILE A 768 1.67 22.80 -6.21
C ILE A 768 1.47 21.36 -6.69
N LYS A 769 2.52 20.65 -7.13
CA LYS A 769 2.43 19.23 -7.51
C LYS A 769 1.89 18.37 -6.38
N VAL A 770 2.37 18.58 -5.15
CA VAL A 770 1.89 17.82 -3.99
C VAL A 770 0.42 18.16 -3.68
N MET A 771 0.05 19.44 -3.70
CA MET A 771 -1.36 19.85 -3.45
C MET A 771 -2.32 19.34 -4.52
N THR A 772 -1.87 19.24 -5.78
CA THR A 772 -2.66 18.72 -6.89
C THR A 772 -2.62 17.19 -7.01
N ALA A 773 -1.82 16.53 -6.17
CA ALA A 773 -1.46 15.12 -6.26
C ALA A 773 -1.03 14.71 -7.68
N ASP A 774 -0.11 15.50 -8.24
CA ASP A 774 0.58 15.30 -9.50
C ASP A 774 1.97 14.66 -9.28
N HIS A 775 2.71 14.39 -10.35
CA HIS A 775 3.98 13.66 -10.41
C HIS A 775 5.10 14.26 -9.54
N SER A 776 5.14 13.89 -8.25
CA SER A 776 6.12 14.37 -7.27
C SER A 776 6.42 13.35 -6.16
N PHE A 777 7.50 13.59 -5.42
CA PHE A 777 7.67 13.01 -4.08
C PHE A 777 6.92 13.88 -3.06
N PHE A 778 6.40 13.28 -2.00
CA PHE A 778 5.60 13.96 -0.98
C PHE A 778 5.87 13.36 0.40
N ALA A 779 5.96 14.21 1.43
CA ALA A 779 6.33 13.80 2.79
C ALA A 779 5.13 13.35 3.64
N ASP A 780 3.95 13.27 3.03
CA ASP A 780 2.66 13.03 3.68
C ASP A 780 2.53 11.59 4.22
N PHE A 781 3.42 10.67 3.83
CA PHE A 781 3.46 9.27 4.31
C PHE A 781 4.77 8.91 5.02
N ASN A 782 5.50 9.90 5.56
CA ASN A 782 6.81 9.68 6.17
C ASN A 782 6.75 8.61 7.28
N GLN A 783 5.81 8.74 8.21
CA GLN A 783 5.70 7.83 9.34
C GLN A 783 5.26 6.44 8.88
N ARG A 784 4.33 6.33 7.92
CA ARG A 784 3.91 5.06 7.33
C ARG A 784 5.08 4.30 6.71
N VAL A 785 5.86 4.97 5.86
CA VAL A 785 7.00 4.35 5.16
C VAL A 785 8.08 3.91 6.13
N LEU A 786 8.45 4.79 7.08
CA LEU A 786 9.49 4.46 8.06
C LEU A 786 9.03 3.35 9.03
N THR A 787 7.74 3.28 9.37
CA THR A 787 7.17 2.19 10.17
C THR A 787 7.25 0.88 9.41
N PHE A 788 6.81 0.87 8.15
CA PHE A 788 6.88 -0.31 7.29
C PHE A 788 8.31 -0.86 7.17
N PHE A 789 9.31 0.02 7.02
CA PHE A 789 10.71 -0.38 7.03
C PHE A 789 11.12 -1.07 8.33
N VAL A 790 10.83 -0.48 9.49
CA VAL A 790 11.18 -1.08 10.80
C VAL A 790 10.49 -2.44 10.99
N GLU A 791 9.24 -2.58 10.58
CA GLU A 791 8.50 -3.85 10.64
C GLU A 791 9.14 -4.96 9.79
N HIS A 792 9.81 -4.58 8.69
CA HIS A 792 10.49 -5.50 7.77
C HIS A 792 12.02 -5.49 7.95
N SER A 793 12.52 -5.06 9.11
CA SER A 793 13.95 -5.05 9.44
C SER A 793 14.65 -6.42 9.39
N ASN A 794 13.90 -7.52 9.44
CA ASN A 794 14.46 -8.87 9.28
C ASN A 794 14.61 -9.31 7.80
N GLY A 795 14.09 -8.53 6.84
CA GLY A 795 14.12 -8.88 5.41
C GLY A 795 13.21 -10.06 5.07
N PRO A 796 13.25 -10.56 3.81
CA PRO A 796 12.55 -11.79 3.44
C PRO A 796 13.17 -13.02 4.14
N ASP A 797 12.33 -13.99 4.47
CA ASP A 797 12.77 -15.25 5.07
C ASP A 797 13.63 -16.04 4.06
N PHE A 798 14.87 -16.41 4.43
CA PHE A 798 15.70 -17.27 3.59
C PHE A 798 15.16 -18.70 3.58
N TRP A 799 14.64 -19.16 4.72
CA TRP A 799 14.12 -20.50 4.93
C TRP A 799 12.60 -20.53 4.95
N GLN A 800 12.03 -21.46 4.19
CA GLN A 800 10.63 -21.84 4.31
C GLN A 800 10.53 -23.20 5.00
N GLN A 801 9.67 -23.31 6.03
CA GLN A 801 9.38 -24.60 6.66
C GLN A 801 8.49 -25.44 5.74
N GLU A 802 8.88 -26.69 5.48
CA GLU A 802 8.11 -27.65 4.71
C GLU A 802 6.88 -28.15 5.50
N GLU A 803 5.84 -28.61 4.80
CA GLU A 803 4.64 -29.21 5.41
C GLU A 803 4.88 -30.63 5.97
N ILE A 804 6.04 -30.84 6.59
CA ILE A 804 6.42 -32.08 7.27
C ILE A 804 6.23 -31.89 8.80
N PRO A 805 5.52 -32.80 9.49
CA PRO A 805 5.35 -32.73 10.95
C PRO A 805 6.67 -32.72 11.72
N GLN A 806 6.62 -32.24 12.97
CA GLN A 806 7.77 -32.25 13.86
C GLN A 806 8.37 -33.65 14.06
N GLY A 807 9.68 -33.78 13.87
CA GLY A 807 10.51 -34.95 14.16
C GLY A 807 11.43 -34.74 15.38
N TYR A 808 12.19 -35.78 15.74
CA TYR A 808 13.32 -35.65 16.68
C TYR A 808 14.57 -35.11 15.97
N LYS A 809 14.86 -35.67 14.79
CA LYS A 809 15.87 -35.24 13.82
C LYS A 809 15.46 -35.81 12.44
N TYR A 810 15.61 -35.02 11.39
CA TYR A 810 15.49 -35.46 9.99
C TYR A 810 16.87 -35.57 9.34
N MET A 811 17.05 -36.60 8.52
CA MET A 811 18.10 -36.72 7.52
C MET A 811 17.48 -36.53 6.15
N MET A 812 18.17 -35.84 5.27
CA MET A 812 17.75 -35.48 3.93
C MET A 812 18.57 -36.29 2.92
N GLY A 813 17.98 -36.48 1.75
CA GLY A 813 18.71 -37.04 0.61
C GLY A 813 17.99 -36.69 -0.68
N SER A 814 18.75 -36.34 -1.70
CA SER A 814 18.22 -35.95 -3.00
C SER A 814 18.73 -36.86 -4.13
N ALA A 815 18.04 -36.83 -5.27
CA ALA A 815 18.47 -37.48 -6.49
C ALA A 815 18.69 -36.48 -7.63
N PRO A 816 19.52 -36.82 -8.65
CA PRO A 816 19.84 -35.97 -9.80
C PRO A 816 18.67 -35.35 -10.59
N ASP A 817 17.45 -35.87 -10.42
CA ASP A 817 16.23 -35.44 -11.10
C ASP A 817 15.25 -34.68 -10.18
N GLY A 818 15.71 -34.18 -9.03
CA GLY A 818 14.92 -33.31 -8.15
C GLY A 818 14.04 -34.05 -7.14
N GLN A 819 14.18 -35.37 -7.03
CA GLN A 819 13.49 -36.11 -5.98
C GLN A 819 14.16 -35.84 -4.62
N VAL A 820 13.37 -35.70 -3.56
CA VAL A 820 13.86 -35.43 -2.20
C VAL A 820 13.19 -36.39 -1.22
N LEU A 821 13.98 -36.92 -0.28
CA LEU A 821 13.51 -37.79 0.78
C LEU A 821 13.94 -37.24 2.15
N ALA A 822 12.99 -37.11 3.08
CA ALA A 822 13.24 -36.79 4.47
C ALA A 822 12.94 -38.01 5.36
N ALA A 823 13.95 -38.47 6.11
CA ALA A 823 13.85 -39.59 7.03
C ALA A 823 14.02 -39.12 8.47
N GLY A 824 12.99 -39.26 9.30
CA GLY A 824 13.03 -38.79 10.70
C GLY A 824 12.30 -39.70 11.66
N THR A 825 12.45 -39.46 12.96
CA THR A 825 11.79 -40.23 14.01
C THR A 825 10.72 -39.40 14.73
N ASN A 826 9.55 -39.99 14.94
CA ASN A 826 8.43 -39.30 15.57
C ASN A 826 8.73 -39.02 17.07
N PRO A 827 8.56 -37.77 17.56
CA PRO A 827 8.85 -37.41 18.94
C PRO A 827 8.03 -38.18 19.99
N ASN A 828 6.81 -38.60 19.63
CA ASN A 828 5.81 -39.18 20.54
C ASN A 828 5.74 -40.72 20.50
N GLY A 829 6.66 -41.37 19.80
CA GLY A 829 6.65 -42.83 19.66
C GLY A 829 7.95 -43.49 19.25
N GLY A 830 8.97 -42.72 18.84
CA GLY A 830 10.27 -43.24 18.42
C GLY A 830 10.22 -44.07 17.13
N THR A 831 9.10 -44.04 16.40
CA THR A 831 8.93 -44.75 15.13
C THR A 831 9.51 -43.93 13.98
N LEU A 832 10.14 -44.61 13.03
CA LEU A 832 10.61 -44.01 11.79
C LEU A 832 9.43 -43.43 11.01
N SER A 833 9.66 -42.33 10.30
CA SER A 833 8.73 -41.69 9.38
C SER A 833 9.54 -41.25 8.15
N LEU A 834 9.02 -41.54 6.96
CA LEU A 834 9.66 -41.24 5.69
C LEU A 834 8.71 -40.38 4.86
N TYR A 835 9.20 -39.24 4.39
CA TYR A 835 8.47 -38.30 3.54
C TYR A 835 9.23 -38.15 2.23
N TYR A 836 8.52 -38.34 1.12
CA TYR A 836 9.07 -38.27 -0.23
C TYR A 836 8.37 -37.21 -1.04
N SER A 837 9.16 -36.40 -1.74
CA SER A 837 8.72 -35.46 -2.77
C SER A 837 9.34 -35.86 -4.11
N GLY A 838 8.50 -35.88 -5.14
CA GLY A 838 8.94 -36.06 -6.54
C GLY A 838 8.98 -34.74 -7.33
N ASP A 839 8.81 -33.62 -6.65
CA ASP A 839 8.63 -32.28 -7.19
C ASP A 839 9.39 -31.22 -6.37
N GLU A 840 10.60 -31.58 -5.90
CA GLU A 840 11.53 -30.69 -5.18
C GLU A 840 10.91 -29.93 -4.00
N GLY A 841 10.11 -30.63 -3.20
CA GLY A 841 9.47 -30.11 -2.00
C GLY A 841 8.10 -29.48 -2.22
N SER A 842 7.65 -29.30 -3.47
CA SER A 842 6.34 -28.69 -3.74
C SER A 842 5.17 -29.50 -3.15
N SER A 843 5.33 -30.82 -3.05
CA SER A 843 4.40 -31.69 -2.33
C SER A 843 5.09 -32.91 -1.70
N TRP A 844 4.58 -33.34 -0.54
CA TRP A 844 5.14 -34.45 0.23
C TRP A 844 4.17 -35.61 0.38
N THR A 845 4.69 -36.83 0.26
CA THR A 845 3.95 -38.08 0.44
C THR A 845 4.63 -38.97 1.48
N ILE A 846 3.84 -39.65 2.32
CA ILE A 846 4.38 -40.54 3.36
C ILE A 846 4.66 -41.92 2.75
N LEU A 847 5.87 -42.44 2.96
CA LEU A 847 6.26 -43.78 2.51
C LEU A 847 6.12 -44.85 3.60
N PRO A 848 5.91 -46.13 3.21
CA PRO A 848 6.03 -47.27 4.12
C PRO A 848 7.41 -47.34 4.77
N ILE A 849 7.49 -47.80 6.01
CA ILE A 849 8.75 -47.90 6.77
C ILE A 849 9.27 -49.34 6.87
N PRO A 850 10.60 -49.56 6.90
CA PRO A 850 11.18 -50.85 7.23
C PRO A 850 10.86 -51.28 8.67
N ASN A 851 10.96 -52.58 8.95
CA ASN A 851 10.74 -53.12 10.30
C ASN A 851 11.94 -52.81 11.21
N ASN A 852 11.95 -51.62 11.80
CA ASN A 852 13.00 -51.15 12.70
C ASN A 852 12.40 -50.71 14.05
N PRO A 853 12.64 -51.46 15.15
CA PRO A 853 12.03 -51.16 16.45
C PRO A 853 12.70 -50.00 17.19
N ALA A 854 13.88 -49.54 16.77
CA ALA A 854 14.63 -48.45 17.38
C ALA A 854 15.48 -47.71 16.33
N PRO A 855 14.84 -46.98 15.40
CA PRO A 855 15.52 -46.36 14.27
C PRO A 855 16.48 -45.25 14.68
N THR A 856 17.67 -45.29 14.09
CA THR A 856 18.77 -44.34 14.29
C THR A 856 19.42 -44.02 12.95
N ILE A 857 18.61 -43.49 12.03
CA ILE A 857 19.05 -43.16 10.67
C ILE A 857 20.20 -42.15 10.73
N GLN A 858 21.32 -42.49 10.09
CA GLN A 858 22.51 -41.67 9.98
C GLN A 858 22.61 -40.96 8.63
N ASP A 859 22.08 -41.59 7.58
CA ASP A 859 22.30 -41.15 6.21
C ASP A 859 21.20 -41.70 5.29
N VAL A 860 20.90 -40.96 4.23
CA VAL A 860 19.86 -41.25 3.25
C VAL A 860 20.43 -41.08 1.84
N VAL A 861 20.52 -42.17 1.08
CA VAL A 861 20.95 -42.10 -0.32
C VAL A 861 19.77 -42.43 -1.24
N LEU A 862 19.46 -41.50 -2.14
CA LEU A 862 18.41 -41.61 -3.14
C LEU A 862 19.00 -41.60 -4.54
N SER A 863 18.37 -42.32 -5.46
CA SER A 863 18.75 -42.37 -6.87
C SER A 863 17.53 -42.15 -7.76
N SER A 864 17.74 -41.60 -8.96
CA SER A 864 16.65 -41.23 -9.88
C SER A 864 15.77 -42.41 -10.32
N ASP A 865 16.32 -43.64 -10.32
CA ASP A 865 15.56 -44.86 -10.63
C ASP A 865 14.77 -45.43 -9.43
N GLY A 866 14.70 -44.67 -8.33
CA GLY A 866 13.87 -44.99 -7.17
C GLY A 866 14.50 -45.95 -6.17
N GLN A 867 15.82 -46.16 -6.25
CA GLN A 867 16.52 -46.91 -5.22
C GLN A 867 16.78 -46.01 -4.01
N ILE A 868 16.47 -46.53 -2.82
CA ILE A 868 16.63 -45.82 -1.55
C ILE A 868 17.48 -46.69 -0.62
N TYR A 869 18.50 -46.08 -0.02
CA TYR A 869 19.32 -46.67 1.02
C TYR A 869 19.18 -45.86 2.30
N LEU A 870 18.80 -46.51 3.40
CA LEU A 870 18.74 -45.90 4.73
C LEU A 870 19.80 -46.55 5.61
N ALA A 871 20.84 -45.78 5.93
CA ALA A 871 21.89 -46.23 6.85
C ALA A 871 21.41 -46.03 8.29
N ASP A 872 21.44 -47.09 9.09
CA ASP A 872 21.01 -47.11 10.48
C ASP A 872 22.17 -47.49 11.40
N LEU A 873 22.38 -46.68 12.44
CA LEU A 873 23.48 -46.80 13.39
C LEU A 873 23.47 -48.11 14.19
N ALA A 874 22.32 -48.81 14.29
CA ALA A 874 22.16 -50.00 15.11
C ALA A 874 21.97 -51.30 14.31
N TYR A 875 21.35 -51.23 13.13
CA TYR A 875 20.92 -52.42 12.37
C TYR A 875 21.65 -52.64 11.04
N GLY A 876 22.22 -51.60 10.43
CA GLY A 876 22.92 -51.69 9.15
C GLY A 876 22.25 -50.86 8.05
N VAL A 877 21.98 -51.44 6.87
CA VAL A 877 21.41 -50.70 5.73
C VAL A 877 20.11 -51.33 5.24
N PHE A 878 19.03 -50.55 5.29
CA PHE A 878 17.75 -50.89 4.66
C PHE A 878 17.74 -50.39 3.22
N TYR A 879 17.21 -51.20 2.31
CA TYR A 879 17.18 -50.91 0.89
C TYR A 879 15.78 -51.07 0.30
N SER A 880 15.46 -50.19 -0.64
CA SER A 880 14.28 -50.29 -1.49
C SER A 880 14.69 -50.09 -2.94
N ASP A 881 14.12 -50.87 -3.86
CA ASP A 881 14.29 -50.75 -5.31
C ASP A 881 13.03 -50.21 -6.01
N ASN A 882 12.08 -49.71 -5.23
CA ASN A 882 10.75 -49.34 -5.72
C ASN A 882 10.16 -48.14 -4.98
N TYR A 883 10.97 -47.08 -4.80
CA TYR A 883 10.52 -45.82 -4.18
C TYR A 883 9.94 -46.02 -2.77
N GLY A 884 10.60 -46.87 -1.96
CA GLY A 884 10.25 -47.12 -0.56
C GLY A 884 8.96 -47.92 -0.34
N GLN A 885 8.36 -48.49 -1.39
CA GLN A 885 7.14 -49.29 -1.26
C GLN A 885 7.38 -50.62 -0.53
N THR A 886 8.55 -51.22 -0.73
CA THR A 886 9.01 -52.40 0.00
C THR A 886 10.47 -52.27 0.40
N TRP A 887 10.83 -52.89 1.52
CA TRP A 887 12.17 -52.82 2.10
C TRP A 887 12.80 -54.20 2.27
N THR A 888 14.10 -54.29 2.01
CA THR A 888 14.94 -55.46 2.26
C THR A 888 16.22 -55.05 2.99
N ASP A 889 16.73 -55.91 3.84
CA ASP A 889 18.01 -55.72 4.51
C ASP A 889 19.13 -56.19 3.58
N ILE A 890 20.03 -55.29 3.16
CA ILE A 890 21.15 -55.61 2.25
C ILE A 890 22.51 -55.52 2.94
N GLY A 891 22.52 -55.37 4.26
CA GLY A 891 23.73 -55.34 5.08
C GLY A 891 23.36 -55.41 6.55
N GLU A 892 23.14 -56.61 7.08
CA GLU A 892 23.02 -56.84 8.53
C GLU A 892 24.40 -56.68 9.17
N PHE A 893 24.79 -55.44 9.45
CA PHE A 893 26.03 -55.13 10.15
C PHE A 893 25.84 -55.20 11.66
N THR A 894 25.07 -56.15 12.19
CA THR A 894 24.80 -56.23 13.64
C THR A 894 25.89 -57.02 14.39
N PRO A 895 26.37 -56.53 15.56
CA PRO A 895 25.92 -55.36 16.32
C PRO A 895 26.59 -54.01 15.95
N GLU A 896 27.44 -53.95 14.93
CA GLU A 896 28.26 -52.79 14.58
C GLU A 896 27.53 -51.62 13.90
N GLY A 897 26.37 -51.83 13.28
CA GLY A 897 25.60 -50.81 12.55
C GLY A 897 26.33 -50.13 11.38
N CYS A 898 25.65 -49.20 10.71
CA CYS A 898 26.21 -48.39 9.62
C CYS A 898 26.30 -46.91 10.06
N ALA A 899 27.51 -46.37 10.10
CA ALA A 899 27.79 -44.98 10.46
C ALA A 899 27.70 -44.04 9.26
N SER A 900 28.13 -44.51 8.09
CA SER A 900 28.14 -43.76 6.83
C SER A 900 27.91 -44.69 5.66
N PHE A 901 27.26 -44.19 4.61
CA PHE A 901 27.00 -44.96 3.40
C PHE A 901 27.33 -44.12 2.17
N GLY A 902 27.68 -44.77 1.05
CA GLY A 902 27.98 -44.03 -0.18
C GLY A 902 27.71 -44.86 -1.41
N LEU A 903 26.97 -44.30 -2.36
CA LEU A 903 26.73 -44.86 -3.69
C LEU A 903 27.63 -44.16 -4.70
N HIS A 904 28.66 -44.85 -5.18
CA HIS A 904 29.50 -44.33 -6.24
C HIS A 904 28.77 -44.36 -7.58
N SER A 905 29.05 -43.40 -8.47
CA SER A 905 28.45 -43.26 -9.81
C SER A 905 28.58 -44.51 -10.71
N SER A 906 29.52 -45.40 -10.40
CA SER A 906 29.68 -46.70 -11.07
C SER A 906 28.71 -47.79 -10.60
N GLY A 907 27.87 -47.52 -9.59
CA GLY A 907 27.00 -48.50 -8.92
C GLY A 907 27.70 -49.33 -7.83
N VAL A 908 28.92 -48.98 -7.43
CA VAL A 908 29.61 -49.61 -6.31
C VAL A 908 29.20 -48.90 -5.03
N ILE A 909 28.80 -49.64 -4.00
CA ILE A 909 28.39 -49.08 -2.71
C ILE A 909 29.44 -49.33 -1.63
N PHE A 910 29.51 -48.39 -0.70
CA PHE A 910 30.44 -48.39 0.42
C PHE A 910 29.68 -48.19 1.74
N ALA A 911 30.12 -48.88 2.79
CA ALA A 911 29.55 -48.78 4.13
C ALA A 911 30.67 -48.67 5.18
N GLY A 912 30.62 -47.59 5.96
CA GLY A 912 31.41 -47.38 7.17
C GLY A 912 30.68 -47.90 8.40
N LEU A 913 31.34 -48.66 9.26
CA LEU A 913 30.73 -49.26 10.45
C LEU A 913 31.19 -48.55 11.72
N THR A 914 30.37 -48.56 12.79
CA THR A 914 30.61 -47.74 13.99
C THR A 914 31.75 -48.27 14.88
N TYR A 915 31.68 -49.53 15.32
CA TYR A 915 32.58 -50.09 16.34
C TYR A 915 32.98 -51.54 16.01
N THR A 916 33.70 -51.73 14.91
CA THR A 916 34.17 -53.05 14.45
C THR A 916 35.40 -53.59 15.21
N GLY A 917 36.03 -52.77 16.07
CA GLY A 917 37.31 -53.14 16.68
C GLY A 917 38.52 -53.00 15.75
N ILE A 918 38.31 -52.73 14.44
CA ILE A 918 39.34 -52.70 13.38
C ILE A 918 38.87 -51.81 12.22
N GLY A 919 39.69 -50.84 11.76
CA GLY A 919 39.33 -49.90 10.68
C GLY A 919 39.20 -50.57 9.30
N TYR A 920 37.97 -50.89 8.90
CA TYR A 920 37.62 -51.42 7.58
C TYR A 920 36.58 -50.52 6.91
N ILE A 921 36.70 -50.35 5.60
CA ILE A 921 35.60 -49.92 4.73
C ILE A 921 34.98 -51.16 4.09
N HIS A 922 33.65 -51.27 4.13
CA HIS A 922 32.95 -52.37 3.45
C HIS A 922 32.54 -51.90 2.06
N ARG A 923 32.81 -52.74 1.06
CA ARG A 923 32.57 -52.44 -0.35
C ARG A 923 31.71 -53.53 -0.98
N SER A 924 30.76 -53.16 -1.83
CA SER A 924 29.93 -54.10 -2.61
C SER A 924 29.78 -53.66 -4.06
N GLU A 925 29.94 -54.59 -4.99
CA GLU A 925 29.74 -54.39 -6.44
C GLU A 925 28.40 -54.96 -6.93
N ASN A 926 27.55 -55.44 -6.03
CA ASN A 926 26.32 -56.15 -6.36
C ASN A 926 25.14 -55.73 -5.47
N ASN A 927 25.00 -54.41 -5.26
CA ASN A 927 23.92 -53.79 -4.50
C ASN A 927 23.72 -54.40 -3.10
N GLY A 928 24.82 -54.71 -2.42
CA GLY A 928 24.80 -55.21 -1.04
C GLY A 928 24.55 -56.71 -0.89
N ALA A 929 24.37 -57.45 -1.99
CA ALA A 929 24.20 -58.91 -1.91
C ALA A 929 25.42 -59.61 -1.28
N THR A 930 26.63 -59.07 -1.51
CA THR A 930 27.85 -59.46 -0.80
C THR A 930 28.74 -58.26 -0.53
N TRP A 931 29.41 -58.27 0.62
CA TRP A 931 30.34 -57.22 1.04
C TRP A 931 31.77 -57.74 1.21
N GLU A 932 32.73 -56.96 0.75
CA GLU A 932 34.16 -57.15 0.97
C GLU A 932 34.66 -56.12 1.99
N ALA A 933 35.30 -56.57 3.08
CA ALA A 933 35.90 -55.70 4.08
C ALA A 933 37.35 -55.38 3.72
N ILE A 934 37.65 -54.10 3.46
CA ILE A 934 38.95 -53.64 2.99
C ILE A 934 39.65 -52.86 4.12
N PRO A 935 40.83 -53.30 4.60
CA PRO A 935 41.52 -52.65 5.71
C PRO A 935 42.12 -51.31 5.28
N LEU A 936 41.99 -50.29 6.12
CA LEU A 936 42.66 -49.00 5.91
C LEU A 936 44.13 -49.06 6.39
N PRO A 937 45.03 -48.21 5.84
CA PRO A 937 46.38 -48.04 6.38
C PRO A 937 46.35 -47.72 7.89
N ASP A 938 47.27 -48.32 8.63
CA ASP A 938 47.38 -48.20 10.10
C ASP A 938 46.14 -48.69 10.90
N TYR A 939 45.42 -49.70 10.39
CA TYR A 939 44.22 -50.35 10.98
C TYR A 939 44.31 -50.92 12.42
N ASN A 940 45.45 -50.78 13.12
CA ASN A 940 45.67 -51.38 14.44
C ASN A 940 44.93 -50.65 15.59
N SER A 941 44.07 -49.70 15.27
CA SER A 941 43.39 -48.80 16.19
C SER A 941 41.92 -48.62 15.81
N ASN A 942 41.07 -48.49 16.83
CA ASN A 942 39.63 -48.77 16.79
C ASN A 942 38.78 -47.58 16.35
N TYR A 943 38.59 -47.36 15.04
CA TYR A 943 38.03 -46.12 14.50
C TYR A 943 36.95 -46.37 13.43
N ALA A 944 35.83 -45.65 13.54
CA ALA A 944 34.73 -45.67 12.58
C ALA A 944 35.08 -44.87 11.32
N VAL A 945 34.49 -45.26 10.18
CA VAL A 945 34.39 -44.40 9.00
C VAL A 945 33.09 -43.61 9.13
N GLU A 946 33.22 -42.32 9.42
CA GLU A 946 32.09 -41.45 9.78
C GLU A 946 31.57 -40.67 8.56
N HIS A 947 32.39 -40.50 7.51
CA HIS A 947 31.99 -39.79 6.29
C HIS A 947 32.59 -40.47 5.05
N ILE A 948 31.82 -40.49 3.96
CA ILE A 948 32.21 -41.01 2.64
C ILE A 948 31.82 -39.97 1.61
N GLN A 949 32.80 -39.45 0.87
CA GLN A 949 32.57 -38.44 -0.17
C GLN A 949 33.26 -38.83 -1.49
N PHE A 950 32.72 -38.35 -2.60
CA PHE A 950 33.21 -38.65 -3.94
C PHE A 950 33.49 -37.34 -4.70
N ASN A 951 34.62 -37.26 -5.39
CA ASN A 951 34.94 -36.11 -6.23
C ASN A 951 34.52 -36.33 -7.70
N SER A 952 34.66 -35.31 -8.53
CA SER A 952 34.30 -35.34 -9.96
C SER A 952 35.06 -36.40 -10.78
N GLN A 953 36.24 -36.83 -10.29
CA GLN A 953 37.09 -37.85 -10.91
C GLN A 953 36.71 -39.28 -10.50
N GLY A 954 35.78 -39.45 -9.56
CA GLY A 954 35.42 -40.74 -8.97
C GLY A 954 36.42 -41.24 -7.92
N HIS A 955 37.29 -40.36 -7.41
CA HIS A 955 38.09 -40.66 -6.23
C HIS A 955 37.21 -40.65 -4.98
N ILE A 956 37.56 -41.50 -4.02
CA ILE A 956 36.79 -41.70 -2.79
C ILE A 956 37.58 -41.17 -1.62
N PHE A 957 36.93 -40.40 -0.76
CA PHE A 957 37.51 -39.80 0.43
C PHE A 957 36.74 -40.27 1.66
N LEU A 958 37.47 -40.67 2.70
CA LEU A 958 36.90 -41.13 3.97
C LEU A 958 37.35 -40.23 5.11
N GLY A 959 36.38 -39.73 5.87
CA GLY A 959 36.59 -39.07 7.15
C GLY A 959 36.58 -40.07 8.30
N THR A 960 37.61 -40.05 9.14
CA THR A 960 37.74 -40.93 10.30
C THR A 960 38.27 -40.17 11.50
N ILE A 961 38.27 -40.80 12.68
CA ILE A 961 38.89 -40.20 13.87
C ILE A 961 40.43 -40.18 13.86
N ASN A 962 41.02 -40.72 12.79
CA ASN A 962 42.46 -40.75 12.49
C ASN A 962 42.86 -39.87 11.29
N GLY A 963 41.89 -39.15 10.75
CA GLY A 963 42.06 -38.20 9.67
C GLY A 963 41.44 -38.72 8.38
N MET A 964 41.96 -38.21 7.27
CA MET A 964 41.46 -38.45 5.94
C MET A 964 42.19 -39.62 5.26
N TYR A 965 41.41 -40.42 4.54
CA TYR A 965 41.91 -41.43 3.62
C TYR A 965 41.38 -41.20 2.20
N ARG A 966 42.18 -41.54 1.19
CA ARG A 966 41.82 -41.42 -0.22
C ARG A 966 42.00 -42.75 -0.94
N SER A 967 41.11 -43.06 -1.87
CA SER A 967 41.28 -44.11 -2.88
C SER A 967 41.09 -43.54 -4.28
N THR A 968 41.98 -43.93 -5.20
CA THR A 968 41.93 -43.56 -6.63
C THR A 968 41.68 -44.77 -7.54
N ASP A 969 41.45 -45.95 -6.96
CA ASP A 969 41.27 -47.22 -7.65
C ASP A 969 39.97 -47.93 -7.24
N MET A 970 38.91 -47.15 -7.04
CA MET A 970 37.57 -47.65 -6.69
C MET A 970 37.51 -48.38 -5.35
N GLY A 971 38.29 -47.93 -4.37
CA GLY A 971 38.30 -48.43 -3.00
C GLY A 971 39.10 -49.72 -2.80
N GLN A 972 39.89 -50.16 -3.81
CA GLN A 972 40.72 -51.36 -3.70
C GLN A 972 41.96 -51.12 -2.83
N THR A 973 42.56 -49.95 -2.94
CA THR A 973 43.66 -49.50 -2.09
C THR A 973 43.40 -48.10 -1.56
N TRP A 974 44.00 -47.81 -0.40
CA TRP A 974 43.78 -46.58 0.35
C TRP A 974 45.11 -46.00 0.80
N GLU A 975 45.19 -44.68 0.83
CA GLU A 975 46.31 -43.93 1.39
C GLU A 975 45.81 -42.88 2.37
N GLN A 976 46.62 -42.55 3.38
CA GLN A 976 46.29 -41.53 4.37
C GLN A 976 46.77 -40.17 3.88
N CYS A 977 45.93 -39.15 4.00
CA CYS A 977 46.13 -37.84 3.38
C CYS A 977 45.99 -36.71 4.41
N ASN A 978 46.82 -36.72 5.46
CA ASN A 978 46.73 -35.81 6.61
C ASN A 978 47.76 -34.66 6.63
N ALA A 979 48.53 -34.46 5.56
CA ALA A 979 49.63 -33.49 5.58
C ALA A 979 49.09 -32.06 5.71
N GLY A 980 49.28 -31.43 6.88
CA GLY A 980 48.81 -30.07 7.16
C GLY A 980 47.64 -30.00 8.16
N LEU A 981 47.00 -31.12 8.48
CA LEU A 981 45.98 -31.19 9.54
C LEU A 981 46.64 -31.23 10.93
N ASN A 982 46.18 -30.41 11.88
CA ASN A 982 46.64 -30.48 13.28
C ASN A 982 45.73 -31.37 14.15
N GLY A 983 44.41 -31.26 13.98
CA GLY A 983 43.40 -32.16 14.52
C GLY A 983 43.40 -33.47 13.74
N ILE A 984 43.32 -34.59 14.46
CA ILE A 984 43.39 -35.92 13.83
C ILE A 984 42.02 -36.56 13.64
N GLN A 985 40.93 -36.02 14.19
CA GLN A 985 39.58 -36.53 13.93
C GLN A 985 38.84 -35.63 12.94
N ILE A 986 38.31 -36.21 11.88
CA ILE A 986 37.39 -35.53 10.95
C ILE A 986 35.99 -35.60 11.54
N TYR A 987 35.39 -34.45 11.78
CA TYR A 987 34.07 -34.34 12.41
C TYR A 987 32.94 -34.13 11.39
N THR A 988 33.22 -33.41 10.32
CA THR A 988 32.39 -33.32 9.12
C THR A 988 33.26 -32.97 7.92
N MET A 989 32.79 -33.30 6.71
CA MET A 989 33.51 -33.04 5.48
C MET A 989 32.58 -32.86 4.28
N THR A 990 33.03 -32.07 3.30
CA THR A 990 32.37 -31.92 2.01
C THR A 990 33.39 -31.73 0.89
N ILE A 991 32.97 -32.03 -0.34
CA ILE A 991 33.73 -31.78 -1.56
C ILE A 991 32.84 -30.92 -2.47
N ASN A 992 33.33 -29.75 -2.85
CA ASN A 992 32.58 -28.88 -3.76
C ASN A 992 32.74 -29.32 -5.23
N ASP A 993 32.02 -28.63 -6.11
CA ASP A 993 32.05 -28.81 -7.57
C ASP A 993 33.42 -28.54 -8.23
N GLN A 994 34.33 -27.87 -7.53
CA GLN A 994 35.72 -27.62 -7.96
C GLN A 994 36.71 -28.69 -7.45
N ASP A 995 36.22 -29.76 -6.82
CA ASP A 995 37.00 -30.78 -6.10
C ASP A 995 37.83 -30.23 -4.92
N HIS A 996 37.49 -29.05 -4.40
CA HIS A 996 38.04 -28.56 -3.13
C HIS A 996 37.39 -29.30 -1.97
N ILE A 997 38.21 -29.75 -1.03
CA ILE A 997 37.77 -30.54 0.12
C ILE A 997 37.83 -29.65 1.36
N TYR A 998 36.70 -29.57 2.07
CA TYR A 998 36.60 -28.84 3.33
C TYR A 998 36.34 -29.84 4.45
N VAL A 999 37.04 -29.67 5.57
CA VAL A 999 36.88 -30.52 6.74
C VAL A 999 36.88 -29.69 8.02
N LEU A 1000 36.03 -30.08 8.97
CA LEU A 1000 36.19 -29.70 10.36
C LEU A 1000 37.00 -30.79 11.07
N THR A 1001 38.07 -30.41 11.74
CA THR A 1001 38.84 -31.34 12.56
C THR A 1001 38.71 -31.04 14.05
N THR A 1002 38.88 -32.10 14.85
CA THR A 1002 38.89 -32.03 16.30
C THR A 1002 40.07 -32.80 16.88
N LEU A 1003 40.41 -32.46 18.12
CA LEU A 1003 41.24 -33.26 19.01
C LEU A 1003 40.32 -33.96 20.04
N PRO A 1004 40.76 -35.05 20.68
CA PRO A 1004 39.92 -35.74 21.66
C PRO A 1004 39.36 -34.82 22.76
N GLY A 1005 38.08 -34.48 22.65
CA GLY A 1005 37.36 -33.62 23.59
C GLY A 1005 37.56 -32.11 23.40
N SER A 1006 38.12 -31.65 22.27
CA SER A 1006 38.26 -30.23 21.95
C SER A 1006 38.21 -29.95 20.46
N PHE A 1007 37.54 -28.85 20.09
CA PHE A 1007 37.64 -28.24 18.77
C PHE A 1007 39.10 -28.00 18.37
N ASP A 1008 39.46 -28.27 17.11
CA ASP A 1008 40.77 -27.89 16.52
C ASP A 1008 40.61 -26.75 15.53
N GLY A 1009 39.89 -26.99 14.42
CA GLY A 1009 39.68 -25.97 13.39
C GLY A 1009 39.22 -26.54 12.06
N TYR A 1010 38.92 -25.63 11.13
CA TYR A 1010 38.52 -25.94 9.76
C TYR A 1010 39.72 -25.89 8.82
N TYR A 1011 39.72 -26.78 7.83
CA TYR A 1011 40.81 -26.92 6.88
C TYR A 1011 40.28 -27.10 5.47
N ARG A 1012 41.06 -26.63 4.49
CA ARG A 1012 40.79 -26.75 3.06
C ARG A 1012 41.93 -27.49 2.35
N SER A 1013 41.59 -28.31 1.38
CA SER A 1013 42.53 -28.86 0.40
C SER A 1013 42.05 -28.59 -1.02
N THR A 1014 42.93 -28.00 -1.83
CA THR A 1014 42.68 -27.72 -3.27
C THR A 1014 43.47 -28.65 -4.18
N ASP A 1015 44.19 -29.61 -3.61
CA ASP A 1015 45.09 -30.53 -4.32
C ASP A 1015 44.69 -32.00 -4.11
N ASN A 1016 43.39 -32.27 -3.96
CA ASN A 1016 42.80 -33.60 -3.72
C ASN A 1016 43.31 -34.27 -2.42
N GLY A 1017 43.48 -33.49 -1.35
CA GLY A 1017 43.91 -33.97 -0.03
C GLY A 1017 45.43 -34.18 0.12
N ASN A 1018 46.25 -33.82 -0.86
CA ASN A 1018 47.70 -33.99 -0.73
C ASN A 1018 48.30 -33.03 0.31
N SER A 1019 47.72 -31.84 0.46
CA SER A 1019 48.03 -30.89 1.52
C SER A 1019 46.79 -30.14 2.01
N TRP A 1020 46.84 -29.70 3.27
CA TRP A 1020 45.77 -28.97 3.94
C TRP A 1020 46.25 -27.62 4.45
N GLU A 1021 45.41 -26.62 4.26
CA GLU A 1021 45.56 -25.26 4.76
C GLU A 1021 44.54 -25.02 5.88
N ALA A 1022 44.99 -24.49 7.03
CA ALA A 1022 44.12 -24.10 8.12
C ALA A 1022 43.41 -22.78 7.80
N LEU A 1023 42.14 -22.67 8.17
CA LEU A 1023 41.33 -21.47 7.99
C LEU A 1023 41.31 -20.67 9.31
N ASP A 1024 42.08 -19.57 9.37
CA ASP A 1024 42.49 -18.89 10.61
C ASP A 1024 41.39 -18.06 11.33
N TRP A 1025 40.24 -17.79 10.69
CA TRP A 1025 39.19 -16.87 11.19
C TRP A 1025 37.90 -17.57 11.65
N VAL A 1026 37.85 -18.91 11.62
CA VAL A 1026 36.65 -19.73 11.89
C VAL A 1026 36.39 -20.00 13.40
N GLN A 1027 36.82 -19.11 14.30
CA GLN A 1027 36.56 -19.28 15.74
C GLN A 1027 35.12 -18.90 16.16
N ASN A 1028 34.31 -18.39 15.24
CA ASN A 1028 32.96 -17.88 15.52
C ASN A 1028 31.82 -18.87 15.22
N ILE A 1029 32.09 -20.01 14.57
CA ILE A 1029 31.06 -21.01 14.15
C ILE A 1029 30.88 -22.13 15.17
N ASP A 1030 31.79 -22.24 16.16
CA ASP A 1030 31.86 -23.38 17.08
C ASP A 1030 31.87 -24.72 16.30
N HIS A 1031 31.19 -25.76 16.80
CA HIS A 1031 31.14 -27.09 16.19
C HIS A 1031 30.09 -27.19 15.07
N ALA A 1032 30.52 -27.15 13.79
CA ALA A 1032 29.67 -27.51 12.66
C ALA A 1032 29.21 -28.96 12.77
N LEU A 1033 27.91 -29.18 12.64
CA LEU A 1033 27.31 -30.51 12.56
C LEU A 1033 27.32 -31.04 11.15
N ASP A 1034 27.12 -30.16 10.18
CA ASP A 1034 27.24 -30.48 8.77
C ASP A 1034 27.72 -29.28 7.95
N ILE A 1035 28.32 -29.58 6.79
CA ILE A 1035 28.95 -28.62 5.89
C ILE A 1035 28.65 -29.00 4.44
N ILE A 1036 28.28 -28.03 3.62
CA ILE A 1036 28.10 -28.24 2.18
C ILE A 1036 28.76 -27.12 1.39
N GLY A 1037 29.50 -27.50 0.35
CA GLY A 1037 30.19 -26.57 -0.54
C GLY A 1037 29.50 -26.46 -1.88
N VAL A 1038 29.16 -25.24 -2.30
CA VAL A 1038 28.40 -24.99 -3.53
C VAL A 1038 28.98 -23.76 -4.24
N GLY A 1039 29.57 -23.92 -5.43
CA GLY A 1039 29.96 -22.76 -6.25
C GLY A 1039 31.01 -21.83 -5.66
N GLY A 1040 31.86 -22.31 -4.76
CA GLY A 1040 32.80 -21.48 -3.99
C GLY A 1040 32.24 -20.98 -2.64
N CYS A 1041 30.93 -21.10 -2.42
CA CYS A 1041 30.30 -20.88 -1.13
C CYS A 1041 30.40 -22.11 -0.23
N ILE A 1042 30.34 -21.87 1.09
CA ILE A 1042 30.31 -22.90 2.12
C ILE A 1042 29.15 -22.60 3.07
N TYR A 1043 28.23 -23.54 3.20
CA TYR A 1043 27.14 -23.49 4.16
C TYR A 1043 27.46 -24.42 5.32
N VAL A 1044 27.23 -23.94 6.54
CA VAL A 1044 27.48 -24.69 7.77
C VAL A 1044 26.25 -24.61 8.65
N ILE A 1045 25.83 -25.76 9.16
CA ILE A 1045 24.83 -25.84 10.21
C ILE A 1045 25.50 -26.24 11.52
N ASN A 1046 25.26 -25.50 12.59
CA ASN A 1046 25.73 -25.85 13.94
C ASN A 1046 24.55 -26.03 14.91
N ASP A 1047 24.83 -26.18 16.20
CA ASP A 1047 23.80 -26.42 17.23
C ASP A 1047 22.92 -25.19 17.54
N GLN A 1048 23.24 -24.04 16.95
CA GLN A 1048 22.63 -22.74 17.20
C GLN A 1048 22.00 -22.11 15.95
N THR A 1049 22.63 -22.23 14.79
CA THR A 1049 22.31 -21.42 13.62
C THR A 1049 22.86 -22.02 12.32
N ILE A 1050 22.47 -21.45 11.18
CA ILE A 1050 23.04 -21.75 9.87
C ILE A 1050 23.88 -20.56 9.42
N MET A 1051 25.10 -20.83 8.96
CA MET A 1051 26.08 -19.85 8.54
C MET A 1051 26.44 -20.08 7.06
N LEU A 1052 26.76 -19.00 6.36
CA LEU A 1052 27.24 -18.98 4.98
C LEU A 1052 28.59 -18.28 4.94
N SER A 1053 29.50 -18.80 4.12
CA SER A 1053 30.65 -18.08 3.59
C SER A 1053 30.59 -18.08 2.07
N ASP A 1054 30.77 -16.92 1.45
CA ASP A 1054 30.79 -16.69 0.00
C ASP A 1054 32.22 -16.55 -0.57
N ASP A 1055 33.23 -16.60 0.29
CA ASP A 1055 34.64 -16.34 -0.02
C ASP A 1055 35.55 -17.53 0.39
N GLU A 1056 35.06 -18.75 0.15
CA GLU A 1056 35.76 -20.02 0.45
C GLU A 1056 36.18 -20.14 1.93
N GLY A 1057 35.32 -19.62 2.80
CA GLY A 1057 35.44 -19.59 4.24
C GLY A 1057 35.76 -18.21 4.78
N GLN A 1058 36.50 -17.33 4.07
CA GLN A 1058 37.23 -16.19 4.68
C GLN A 1058 36.41 -15.26 5.59
N ALA A 1059 35.12 -15.08 5.30
CA ALA A 1059 34.12 -14.40 6.10
C ALA A 1059 32.87 -15.29 6.24
N TRP A 1060 32.09 -15.03 7.29
CA TRP A 1060 30.86 -15.78 7.56
C TRP A 1060 29.71 -14.85 7.94
N SER A 1061 28.54 -15.09 7.36
CA SER A 1061 27.26 -14.48 7.68
C SER A 1061 26.29 -15.51 8.24
N GLU A 1062 25.40 -15.08 9.13
CA GLU A 1062 24.31 -15.91 9.64
C GLU A 1062 23.13 -15.84 8.67
N ILE A 1063 22.59 -16.98 8.27
CA ILE A 1063 21.47 -17.10 7.33
C ILE A 1063 20.30 -17.86 7.96
N SER A 1064 19.75 -17.33 9.05
CA SER A 1064 18.73 -18.03 9.86
C SER A 1064 17.34 -17.38 9.81
N THR A 1065 17.11 -16.42 8.90
CA THR A 1065 15.77 -15.82 8.69
C THR A 1065 14.81 -16.88 8.16
N GLY A 1066 13.59 -16.92 8.70
CA GLY A 1066 12.62 -18.00 8.45
C GLY A 1066 12.76 -19.23 9.35
N LEU A 1067 13.82 -19.35 10.16
CA LEU A 1067 13.94 -20.41 11.17
C LEU A 1067 13.35 -19.97 12.50
N ASN A 1068 12.65 -20.86 13.20
CA ASN A 1068 12.08 -20.54 14.50
C ASN A 1068 13.15 -20.57 15.62
N PRO A 1069 13.26 -19.53 16.48
CA PRO A 1069 14.23 -19.50 17.59
C PRO A 1069 14.11 -20.67 18.60
N ASP A 1070 12.93 -21.28 18.74
CA ASP A 1070 12.73 -22.45 19.60
C ASP A 1070 13.32 -23.75 19.01
N GLU A 1071 13.73 -23.74 17.74
CA GLU A 1071 14.37 -24.84 17.01
C GLU A 1071 15.90 -24.77 17.08
N MET A 1072 16.44 -23.56 17.18
CA MET A 1072 17.87 -23.23 17.25
C MET A 1072 18.61 -23.84 18.44
N TYR A 1073 17.95 -24.53 19.37
CA TYR A 1073 18.61 -25.23 20.49
C TYR A 1073 18.75 -26.76 20.28
N PHE A 1074 18.20 -27.26 19.16
CA PHE A 1074 18.15 -28.69 18.81
C PHE A 1074 18.42 -28.93 17.34
N ILE A 1075 19.13 -28.02 16.69
CA ILE A 1075 19.67 -28.29 15.37
C ILE A 1075 20.76 -29.33 15.57
N GLY A 1076 20.37 -30.60 15.49
CA GLY A 1076 21.29 -31.70 15.31
C GLY A 1076 21.41 -32.00 13.82
N GLY A 1077 21.20 -31.03 12.93
CA GLY A 1077 20.65 -31.25 11.60
C GLY A 1077 21.59 -31.81 10.53
N ASP A 1078 21.08 -31.82 9.30
CA ASP A 1078 21.67 -32.35 8.07
C ASP A 1078 21.39 -31.33 6.95
N LEU A 1079 22.39 -31.03 6.10
CA LEU A 1079 22.25 -30.13 4.96
C LEU A 1079 22.30 -30.93 3.65
N GLU A 1080 21.32 -30.72 2.79
CA GLU A 1080 21.27 -31.39 1.48
C GLU A 1080 21.04 -30.37 0.38
N LEU A 1081 21.87 -30.42 -0.68
CA LEU A 1081 21.70 -29.59 -1.87
C LEU A 1081 21.04 -30.40 -2.99
N THR A 1082 19.92 -29.91 -3.50
CA THR A 1082 19.30 -30.52 -4.69
C THR A 1082 20.06 -30.15 -5.97
N PRO A 1083 19.95 -30.95 -7.04
CA PRO A 1083 20.57 -30.63 -8.33
C PRO A 1083 20.07 -29.32 -8.97
N SER A 1084 18.85 -28.91 -8.64
CA SER A 1084 18.28 -27.60 -9.03
C SER A 1084 18.84 -26.44 -8.23
N GLY A 1085 19.60 -26.70 -7.16
CA GLY A 1085 20.25 -25.69 -6.36
C GLY A 1085 19.48 -25.29 -5.11
N TYR A 1086 18.40 -25.97 -4.70
CA TYR A 1086 17.76 -25.67 -3.42
C TYR A 1086 18.49 -26.32 -2.26
N LEU A 1087 18.67 -25.58 -1.17
CA LEU A 1087 19.28 -26.06 0.05
C LEU A 1087 18.20 -26.50 1.03
N TYR A 1088 18.32 -27.71 1.55
CA TYR A 1088 17.47 -28.25 2.61
C TYR A 1088 18.22 -28.32 3.93
N ALA A 1089 17.54 -27.93 5.01
CA ALA A 1089 18.00 -28.13 6.38
C ALA A 1089 17.05 -29.09 7.10
N GLY A 1090 17.51 -30.33 7.31
CA GLY A 1090 16.80 -31.34 8.08
C GLY A 1090 17.18 -31.27 9.56
N ALA A 1091 16.27 -30.84 10.42
CA ALA A 1091 16.50 -30.80 11.87
C ALA A 1091 15.27 -31.33 12.62
N LYS A 1092 14.74 -30.57 13.59
CA LYS A 1092 13.46 -30.87 14.24
C LYS A 1092 12.29 -30.76 13.26
N TYR A 1093 12.41 -29.84 12.30
CA TYR A 1093 11.56 -29.71 11.11
C TYR A 1093 12.45 -29.73 9.87
N VAL A 1094 11.84 -29.81 8.70
CA VAL A 1094 12.53 -29.69 7.42
C VAL A 1094 12.28 -28.28 6.89
N HIS A 1095 13.36 -27.59 6.54
CA HIS A 1095 13.30 -26.30 5.87
C HIS A 1095 13.97 -26.38 4.51
N ARG A 1096 13.54 -25.53 3.59
CA ARG A 1096 14.07 -25.38 2.25
C ARG A 1096 14.38 -23.91 2.00
N SER A 1097 15.45 -23.61 1.28
CA SER A 1097 15.72 -22.25 0.82
C SER A 1097 14.61 -21.77 -0.12
N ILE A 1098 14.21 -20.50 0.00
CA ILE A 1098 13.19 -19.92 -0.90
C ILE A 1098 13.71 -19.77 -2.34
N HIS A 1099 15.03 -19.65 -2.50
CA HIS A 1099 15.72 -19.50 -3.78
C HIS A 1099 16.79 -20.58 -3.97
N GLU A 1100 17.17 -20.79 -5.23
CA GLU A 1100 18.31 -21.62 -5.60
C GLU A 1100 19.62 -20.97 -5.13
N VAL A 1101 20.44 -21.72 -4.41
CA VAL A 1101 21.82 -21.40 -4.08
C VAL A 1101 22.72 -21.86 -5.24
N SER A 1102 22.78 -21.07 -6.32
CA SER A 1102 23.47 -21.48 -7.55
C SER A 1102 25.00 -21.40 -7.50
N THR A 1103 25.66 -22.14 -8.40
CA THR A 1103 27.13 -22.28 -8.55
C THR A 1103 27.86 -21.10 -9.19
N THR A 1104 27.13 -20.04 -9.53
CA THR A 1104 27.68 -18.75 -9.97
C THR A 1104 26.77 -17.68 -9.45
N ILE A 1105 27.03 -17.32 -8.21
CA ILE A 1105 26.55 -16.09 -7.65
C ILE A 1105 27.65 -15.05 -7.90
N LEU A 1106 27.45 -14.24 -8.93
CA LEU A 1106 27.92 -12.85 -8.98
C LEU A 1106 26.86 -11.90 -8.34
N ASP A 1107 25.91 -12.43 -7.55
CA ASP A 1107 24.72 -11.72 -7.06
C ASP A 1107 24.39 -11.92 -5.55
N ILE A 1108 25.34 -12.42 -4.76
CA ILE A 1108 25.42 -12.19 -3.32
C ILE A 1108 26.67 -11.33 -3.27
N ALA A 1109 26.42 -10.04 -3.48
CA ALA A 1109 27.13 -8.94 -2.85
C ALA A 1109 28.32 -9.40 -2.01
N GLN A 1110 29.52 -9.02 -2.42
CA GLN A 1110 30.73 -9.15 -1.62
C GLN A 1110 30.44 -8.83 -0.15
N ILE A 1111 30.38 -9.85 0.70
CA ILE A 1111 30.41 -9.65 2.14
C ILE A 1111 31.88 -9.31 2.49
N ASN A 1112 32.29 -8.09 2.17
CA ASN A 1112 33.60 -7.57 2.51
C ASN A 1112 33.69 -7.27 4.02
N LEU A 1113 34.18 -8.28 4.75
CA LEU A 1113 34.98 -8.25 5.97
C LEU A 1113 34.36 -7.60 7.24
N PRO A 1114 34.08 -8.38 8.32
CA PRO A 1114 34.04 -7.81 9.65
C PRO A 1114 35.47 -7.49 10.12
N GLU A 1115 35.91 -6.24 9.97
CA GLU A 1115 36.94 -5.73 10.88
C GLU A 1115 36.29 -5.31 12.21
N ARG A 1116 36.63 -6.08 13.26
CA ARG A 1116 36.60 -5.75 14.70
C ARG A 1116 35.22 -5.77 15.38
N SER A 1117 34.92 -6.94 15.95
CA SER A 1117 33.85 -7.18 16.92
C SER A 1117 33.68 -6.06 17.97
N ASN A 1118 32.57 -5.33 17.94
CA ASN A 1118 32.24 -4.34 18.98
C ASN A 1118 32.24 -4.95 20.40
N PHE A 1119 32.64 -4.14 21.39
CA PHE A 1119 32.61 -4.51 22.81
C PHE A 1119 31.19 -4.88 23.25
N LYS A 1120 30.95 -6.13 23.67
CA LYS A 1120 29.63 -6.60 24.09
C LYS A 1120 29.73 -7.48 25.33
N LEU A 1121 29.04 -7.13 26.42
CA LEU A 1121 28.83 -8.03 27.55
C LEU A 1121 27.46 -8.70 27.38
N TYR A 1122 27.42 -10.03 27.29
CA TYR A 1122 26.18 -10.80 27.16
C TYR A 1122 25.57 -11.10 28.54
N PRO A 1123 24.27 -11.44 28.63
CA PRO A 1123 23.66 -11.96 29.85
C PRO A 1123 24.43 -13.17 30.40
N ALA A 1124 24.40 -13.35 31.72
CA ALA A 1124 24.98 -14.53 32.34
C ALA A 1124 24.06 -15.74 32.08
N TYR A 1125 24.62 -16.91 31.79
CA TYR A 1125 23.84 -18.12 31.58
C TYR A 1125 24.42 -19.33 32.34
N PRO A 1126 23.59 -20.09 33.08
CA PRO A 1126 22.18 -19.81 33.38
C PRO A 1126 22.01 -18.54 34.24
N ASN A 1127 20.83 -17.91 34.19
CA ASN A 1127 20.41 -16.84 35.09
C ASN A 1127 18.86 -16.79 35.15
N PRO A 1128 18.22 -17.19 36.26
CA PRO A 1128 18.81 -17.53 37.55
C PRO A 1128 19.70 -18.79 37.53
N PHE A 1129 20.69 -18.89 38.43
CA PHE A 1129 21.68 -19.98 38.44
C PHE A 1129 21.82 -20.65 39.81
N ASN A 1130 22.30 -21.90 39.86
CA ASN A 1130 22.59 -22.62 41.10
C ASN A 1130 23.72 -23.67 40.91
N PRO A 1131 24.89 -23.54 41.58
CA PRO A 1131 25.55 -22.33 42.03
C PRO A 1131 26.53 -21.77 40.96
N MET A 1132 26.47 -22.26 39.72
CA MET A 1132 27.39 -21.90 38.63
C MET A 1132 26.69 -21.15 37.49
N THR A 1133 27.31 -20.06 37.03
CA THR A 1133 26.92 -19.32 35.82
C THR A 1133 28.16 -18.96 34.99
N LYS A 1134 27.99 -18.79 33.68
CA LYS A 1134 29.00 -18.28 32.75
C LYS A 1134 28.69 -16.83 32.41
N LEU A 1135 29.74 -16.00 32.38
CA LEU A 1135 29.70 -14.62 31.91
C LEU A 1135 30.44 -14.57 30.57
N HIS A 1136 29.78 -14.03 29.56
CA HIS A 1136 30.26 -14.04 28.19
C HIS A 1136 30.47 -12.60 27.70
N TYR A 1137 31.54 -12.35 26.96
CA TYR A 1137 31.83 -11.02 26.44
C TYR A 1137 32.68 -11.07 25.16
N ASN A 1138 32.52 -10.07 24.30
CA ASN A 1138 33.30 -9.90 23.07
C ASN A 1138 34.28 -8.73 23.23
N LEU A 1139 35.49 -8.89 22.68
CA LEU A 1139 36.59 -7.94 22.78
C LEU A 1139 37.04 -7.49 21.37
N PRO A 1140 36.96 -6.19 21.00
CA PRO A 1140 37.36 -5.70 19.66
C PRO A 1140 38.85 -5.73 19.40
N GLU A 1141 39.65 -5.52 20.44
CA GLU A 1141 41.11 -5.45 20.35
C GLU A 1141 41.75 -6.05 21.60
N ASN A 1142 43.03 -6.43 21.53
CA ASN A 1142 43.73 -6.99 22.67
C ASN A 1142 43.77 -5.97 23.82
N ASP A 1143 43.02 -6.21 24.88
CA ASP A 1143 42.89 -5.27 26.00
C ASP A 1143 42.90 -5.98 27.36
N ARG A 1144 43.11 -5.21 28.42
CA ARG A 1144 43.08 -5.67 29.81
C ARG A 1144 41.64 -5.72 30.31
N VAL A 1145 41.11 -6.93 30.43
CA VAL A 1145 39.74 -7.17 30.89
C VAL A 1145 39.68 -7.40 32.39
N THR A 1146 38.80 -6.66 33.06
CA THR A 1146 38.50 -6.78 34.49
C THR A 1146 37.02 -7.10 34.70
N ILE A 1147 36.69 -8.26 35.28
CA ILE A 1147 35.31 -8.64 35.62
C ILE A 1147 35.14 -8.76 37.14
N THR A 1148 34.21 -7.99 37.69
CA THR A 1148 33.98 -7.85 39.13
C THR A 1148 32.52 -8.11 39.48
N ILE A 1149 32.28 -8.98 40.47
CA ILE A 1149 30.96 -9.25 41.05
C ILE A 1149 30.70 -8.34 42.25
N TYR A 1150 29.49 -7.80 42.35
CA TYR A 1150 29.00 -6.90 43.41
C TYR A 1150 27.72 -7.45 44.04
N ASP A 1151 27.51 -7.15 45.33
CA ASP A 1151 26.22 -7.38 46.01
C ASP A 1151 25.22 -6.25 45.73
N MET A 1152 23.98 -6.38 46.24
CA MET A 1152 22.92 -5.37 46.06
C MET A 1152 23.24 -3.97 46.60
N VAL A 1153 24.25 -3.83 47.46
CA VAL A 1153 24.65 -2.53 48.05
C VAL A 1153 25.92 -2.00 47.34
N GLY A 1154 26.34 -2.63 46.24
CA GLY A 1154 27.51 -2.25 45.45
C GLY A 1154 28.85 -2.66 46.08
N ARG A 1155 28.86 -3.56 47.08
CA ARG A 1155 30.12 -4.06 47.66
C ARG A 1155 30.70 -5.16 46.78
N VAL A 1156 32.00 -5.08 46.49
CA VAL A 1156 32.70 -6.10 45.70
C VAL A 1156 32.70 -7.44 46.43
N VAL A 1157 32.13 -8.45 45.79
CA VAL A 1157 32.08 -9.85 46.25
C VAL A 1157 33.34 -10.60 45.84
N LYS A 1158 33.72 -10.47 44.56
CA LYS A 1158 34.88 -11.14 43.97
C LYS A 1158 35.24 -10.51 42.63
N ASN A 1159 36.51 -10.27 42.37
CA ASN A 1159 37.02 -10.07 41.02
C ASN A 1159 37.35 -11.45 40.44
N ILE A 1160 36.66 -11.83 39.35
CA ILE A 1160 36.82 -13.14 38.74
C ILE A 1160 37.84 -13.12 37.60
N MET A 1161 38.11 -11.94 37.02
CA MET A 1161 39.07 -11.75 35.93
C MET A 1161 39.74 -10.39 36.05
N ASN A 1162 41.06 -10.35 35.85
CA ASN A 1162 41.86 -9.11 35.71
C ASN A 1162 43.18 -9.44 34.98
N MET A 1163 43.12 -9.59 33.67
CA MET A 1163 44.27 -9.92 32.84
C MET A 1163 44.09 -9.43 31.40
N ASN A 1164 45.19 -9.37 30.64
CA ASN A 1164 45.11 -9.07 29.20
C ASN A 1164 44.46 -10.25 28.48
N GLN A 1165 43.52 -9.95 27.59
CA GLN A 1165 42.84 -10.89 26.72
C GLN A 1165 43.08 -10.48 25.28
N THR A 1166 43.09 -11.45 24.37
CA THR A 1166 43.16 -11.18 22.93
C THR A 1166 41.79 -10.74 22.43
N ALA A 1167 41.72 -10.06 21.29
CA ALA A 1167 40.45 -9.78 20.60
C ALA A 1167 39.66 -11.09 20.36
N GLY A 1168 38.34 -10.98 20.32
CA GLY A 1168 37.41 -12.10 20.13
C GLY A 1168 36.49 -12.36 21.33
N TYR A 1169 35.72 -13.45 21.23
CA TYR A 1169 34.76 -13.86 22.24
C TYR A 1169 35.42 -14.62 23.40
N HIS A 1170 34.99 -14.31 24.62
CA HIS A 1170 35.52 -14.91 25.85
C HIS A 1170 34.40 -15.33 26.79
N SER A 1171 34.64 -16.42 27.54
CA SER A 1171 33.71 -16.91 28.56
C SER A 1171 34.43 -17.19 29.88
N ILE A 1172 33.86 -16.73 31.00
CA ILE A 1172 34.36 -17.00 32.34
C ILE A 1172 33.27 -17.54 33.29
N ARG A 1173 33.63 -18.50 34.15
CA ARG A 1173 32.71 -19.11 35.11
C ARG A 1173 32.78 -18.43 36.47
N TRP A 1174 31.62 -18.16 37.07
CA TRP A 1174 31.49 -17.83 38.48
C TRP A 1174 30.68 -18.90 39.22
N ASN A 1175 31.23 -19.40 40.33
CA ASN A 1175 30.69 -20.49 41.12
C ASN A 1175 30.04 -20.00 42.44
N ALA A 1176 29.48 -18.79 42.44
CA ALA A 1176 28.84 -18.17 43.61
C ALA A 1176 29.74 -18.09 44.86
N THR A 1177 31.05 -17.86 44.71
CA THR A 1177 31.98 -17.71 45.84
C THR A 1177 32.52 -16.29 45.98
N ASN A 1178 32.86 -15.88 47.22
CA ASN A 1178 33.60 -14.65 47.53
C ASN A 1178 35.13 -14.87 47.50
N TYR A 1179 35.91 -13.85 47.84
CA TYR A 1179 37.39 -13.95 47.94
C TYR A 1179 37.91 -15.01 48.92
N ALA A 1180 37.15 -15.38 49.95
CA ALA A 1180 37.52 -16.43 50.89
C ALA A 1180 37.16 -17.85 50.39
N GLY A 1181 36.66 -17.97 49.15
CA GLY A 1181 36.17 -19.22 48.57
C GLY A 1181 34.85 -19.72 49.19
N GLN A 1182 34.20 -18.89 50.01
CA GLN A 1182 32.95 -19.25 50.69
C GLN A 1182 31.75 -18.96 49.77
N PRO A 1183 30.73 -19.85 49.73
CA PRO A 1183 29.50 -19.58 49.00
C PRO A 1183 28.82 -18.29 49.47
N VAL A 1184 28.28 -17.52 48.53
CA VAL A 1184 27.52 -16.30 48.83
C VAL A 1184 26.02 -16.62 48.99
N PRO A 1185 25.25 -15.84 49.77
CA PRO A 1185 23.82 -16.09 49.95
C PRO A 1185 23.03 -16.04 48.64
N ALA A 1186 21.98 -16.85 48.50
CA ALA A 1186 21.04 -16.74 47.38
C ALA A 1186 20.40 -15.34 47.33
N GLY A 1187 20.19 -14.82 46.12
CA GLY A 1187 19.73 -13.46 45.89
C GLY A 1187 20.34 -12.82 44.64
N PRO A 1188 19.96 -11.57 44.32
CA PRO A 1188 20.51 -10.86 43.17
C PRO A 1188 21.91 -10.29 43.47
N TYR A 1189 22.75 -10.35 42.46
CA TYR A 1189 24.10 -9.78 42.39
C TYR A 1189 24.24 -8.99 41.09
N PHE A 1190 25.30 -8.22 40.97
CA PHE A 1190 25.68 -7.54 39.74
C PHE A 1190 27.08 -7.95 39.34
N TYR A 1191 27.37 -7.98 38.05
CA TYR A 1191 28.73 -8.13 37.54
C TYR A 1191 29.03 -6.98 36.59
N SER A 1192 30.22 -6.42 36.69
CA SER A 1192 30.72 -5.39 35.79
C SER A 1192 31.94 -5.90 35.06
N ILE A 1193 32.02 -5.60 33.76
CA ILE A 1193 33.21 -5.73 32.94
C ILE A 1193 33.79 -4.34 32.68
N GLU A 1194 35.11 -4.22 32.73
CA GLU A 1194 35.88 -3.05 32.38
C GLU A 1194 37.03 -3.47 31.46
N ALA A 1195 37.16 -2.83 30.30
CA ALA A 1195 38.27 -3.01 29.38
C ALA A 1195 38.43 -1.73 28.55
N GLY A 1196 39.61 -1.10 28.63
CA GLY A 1196 39.85 0.22 28.04
C GLY A 1196 38.89 1.28 28.60
N ASN A 1197 38.16 1.95 27.71
CA ASN A 1197 37.10 2.90 28.06
C ASN A 1197 35.72 2.25 28.20
N PHE A 1198 35.56 0.97 27.84
CA PHE A 1198 34.30 0.26 27.90
C PHE A 1198 34.01 -0.24 29.32
N ARG A 1199 32.81 0.08 29.81
CA ARG A 1199 32.31 -0.40 31.10
C ARG A 1199 30.83 -0.73 31.01
N GLN A 1200 30.49 -1.98 31.31
CA GLN A 1200 29.10 -2.42 31.36
C GLN A 1200 28.83 -3.20 32.65
N THR A 1201 27.63 -3.06 33.20
CA THR A 1201 27.19 -3.78 34.41
C THR A 1201 25.86 -4.48 34.15
N ARG A 1202 25.74 -5.74 34.55
CA ARG A 1202 24.53 -6.56 34.39
C ARG A 1202 24.16 -7.26 35.69
N LYS A 1203 22.88 -7.61 35.84
CA LYS A 1203 22.31 -8.29 37.01
C LYS A 1203 22.32 -9.82 36.83
N ILE A 1204 22.60 -10.56 37.89
CA ILE A 1204 22.51 -12.04 37.98
C ILE A 1204 21.79 -12.46 39.24
N MET A 1205 21.14 -13.62 39.21
CA MET A 1205 20.30 -14.12 40.29
C MET A 1205 20.73 -15.53 40.71
N LEU A 1206 21.25 -15.65 41.93
CA LEU A 1206 21.61 -16.93 42.52
C LEU A 1206 20.41 -17.55 43.24
N LEU A 1207 20.03 -18.76 42.86
CA LEU A 1207 19.03 -19.58 43.55
C LEU A 1207 19.68 -20.54 44.55
N LYS A 1208 18.86 -21.06 45.46
CA LYS A 1208 19.27 -21.96 46.53
C LYS A 1208 19.28 -23.41 46.08
#